data_AF-A0A7I8DPV5-F1
#
_entry.id   AF-A0A7I8DPV5-F1
#
_cell.length_a   1.000
_cell.length_b   1.000
_cell.length_c   1.000
_cell.angle_alpha   90.00
_cell.angle_beta   90.00
_cell.angle_gamma   90.00
#
_symmetry.space_group_name_H-M   'P 1'
#
loop_
_entity.id
_entity.type
_entity.pdbx_description
1 polymer ?
#
loop_
_entity_poly.entity_id
_entity_poly.type
_entity_poly.pdbx_seq_one_letter_code
_entity_poly.pdbx_strand_id
1 'polypeptide(L)'
;MKYKFNTKTFIKTIQLTLKKLFLRVTGGIKEWGLRNYKGTEKPLALPTDIITGSLIALIFLDAGLPKLLGFFLSFIVILILLTLLRLIVIPIAKVAWKISPRSIYLIIELYWVFTYLWNMSLGSGGDSTYTPSQVFAVILILALLLLLRSFYAVFRLHRKTPSLFVLLFLSFLITGTGTWFIVSNGFSYQYVKEYISIQKDRQVFSANTDLPLGPLKIDSIEYSPKGDRLSTSTVDLSNYVTYEGFTKKIRDFYWGYSIDKVPVKGKVWYPSEGNNYPVMFIVHGNHMMTADSYLGYSYLGEYLASFGYVVVSVDESFLNGYIDEGLSGENDARAILLLENMEDIEKANKSVKSPLYQKMDFDNLTLAGHSRGGEAITIAALYNTLSVLPDNGNIHLYYKFNIKSLIAIAPCADQYRPSGRDVELKDINYLLVHGSNDQDVSYMMGEKQYHNITFTGAKDNFKAFLYIADANHGQFNTKWGRFDLMTPFNMMLNTKNLLPVKTQQNTLKTTIKKFLDATARKDSKAKAFFTDYNTMRQELPENLYLNGYEDSTVQTICDFEEDTDLTTASIDNVKLSSMGSSYWYETKLYYELNGPDRDDFALSYAWKDSLSSYYEMQFTSPYQNSKNYFEFDVMDDREFKKGEKDITPMDFTVKIADEKGESAYAALSDYAKVYPSLPVMTTKLQFITNSPVYKHYFQTVRIPIEAFIHKNKKLDISSIKEISFYFNKVNDGKIKLDNIGFSD
;
A
#
# COMPACT_ATOMS: atom_id res chain seq x y z
N MET A 1 -54.50 22.72 54.12
CA MET A 1 -54.70 22.69 52.65
C MET A 1 -53.53 21.94 52.00
N LYS A 2 -53.74 20.71 51.51
CA LYS A 2 -52.75 20.01 50.66
C LYS A 2 -52.84 20.58 49.25
N TYR A 3 -51.89 21.43 48.86
CA TYR A 3 -51.74 21.82 47.46
C TYR A 3 -51.30 20.58 46.66
N LYS A 4 -52.22 19.94 45.95
CA LYS A 4 -51.87 18.97 44.91
C LYS A 4 -51.16 19.75 43.80
N PHE A 5 -49.83 19.72 43.80
CA PHE A 5 -49.04 20.22 42.68
C PHE A 5 -49.35 19.34 41.47
N ASN A 6 -50.18 19.85 40.57
CA ASN A 6 -50.63 19.10 39.39
C ASN A 6 -49.51 19.14 38.34
N THR A 7 -48.58 18.21 38.47
CA THR A 7 -47.41 18.02 37.60
C THR A 7 -47.79 17.95 36.12
N LYS A 8 -48.96 17.38 35.77
CA LYS A 8 -49.48 17.39 34.39
C LYS A 8 -49.77 18.79 33.86
N THR A 9 -50.35 19.67 34.68
CA THR A 9 -50.66 21.05 34.28
C THR A 9 -49.39 21.88 34.14
N PHE A 10 -48.42 21.68 35.02
CA PHE A 10 -47.11 22.35 34.94
C PHE A 10 -46.31 21.95 33.70
N ILE A 11 -46.22 20.65 33.39
CA ILE A 11 -45.56 20.14 32.17
C ILE A 11 -46.27 20.66 30.90
N LYS A 12 -47.61 20.70 30.89
CA LYS A 12 -48.39 21.22 29.75
C LYS A 12 -48.13 22.72 29.52
N THR A 13 -47.97 23.51 30.58
CA THR A 13 -47.62 24.93 30.50
C THR A 13 -46.20 25.14 29.97
N ILE A 14 -45.23 24.32 30.41
CA ILE A 14 -43.86 24.33 29.88
C ILE A 14 -43.85 23.98 28.39
N GLN A 15 -44.54 22.91 27.97
CA GLN A 15 -44.65 22.51 26.57
C GLN A 15 -45.31 23.60 25.70
N LEU A 16 -46.37 24.27 26.19
CA LEU A 16 -47.02 25.38 25.49
C LEU A 16 -46.10 26.59 25.36
N THR A 17 -45.30 26.88 26.40
CA THR A 17 -44.34 27.98 26.41
C THR A 17 -43.19 27.71 25.45
N LEU A 18 -42.62 26.50 25.49
CA LEU A 18 -41.59 26.05 24.55
C LEU A 18 -42.11 26.06 23.11
N LYS A 19 -43.34 25.60 22.87
CA LYS A 19 -43.97 25.64 21.55
C LYS A 19 -44.17 27.07 21.03
N LYS A 20 -44.64 28.00 21.88
CA LYS A 20 -44.79 29.42 21.52
C LYS A 20 -43.44 30.08 21.24
N LEU A 21 -42.43 29.80 22.06
CA LEU A 21 -41.07 30.29 21.86
C LEU A 21 -40.50 29.76 20.54
N PHE A 22 -40.64 28.46 20.27
CA PHE A 22 -40.24 27.83 19.02
C PHE A 22 -40.93 28.47 17.80
N LEU A 23 -42.24 28.67 17.85
CA LEU A 23 -43.00 29.31 16.77
C LEU A 23 -42.57 30.77 16.54
N ARG A 24 -42.27 31.52 17.61
CA ARG A 24 -41.78 32.90 17.51
C ARG A 24 -40.39 32.96 16.88
N VAL A 25 -39.48 32.09 17.31
CA VAL A 25 -38.12 32.00 16.78
C VAL A 25 -38.14 31.58 15.30
N THR A 26 -38.90 30.53 14.96
CA THR A 26 -39.02 30.04 13.57
C THR A 26 -39.70 31.08 12.66
N GLY A 27 -40.71 31.79 13.15
CA GLY A 27 -41.33 32.93 12.45
C GLY A 27 -40.31 34.03 12.15
N GLY A 28 -39.53 34.46 13.15
CA GLY A 28 -38.49 35.46 13.00
C GLY A 28 -37.38 35.05 12.02
N ILE A 29 -36.94 33.79 12.06
CA ILE A 29 -35.97 33.24 11.09
C ILE A 29 -36.54 33.26 9.67
N LYS A 30 -37.81 32.89 9.50
CA LYS A 30 -38.48 32.88 8.19
C LYS A 30 -38.59 34.28 7.59
N GLU A 31 -39.02 35.26 8.38
CA GLU A 31 -39.08 36.67 7.95
C GLU A 31 -37.70 37.22 7.62
N TRP A 32 -36.71 36.95 8.48
CA TRP A 32 -35.33 37.33 8.25
C TRP A 32 -34.78 36.72 6.95
N GLY A 33 -35.07 35.44 6.70
CA GLY A 33 -34.64 34.72 5.49
C GLY A 33 -35.32 35.27 4.24
N LEU A 34 -36.60 35.57 4.29
CA LEU A 34 -37.32 36.22 3.19
C LEU A 34 -36.75 37.62 2.90
N ARG A 35 -36.50 38.42 3.93
CA ARG A 35 -35.92 39.76 3.77
C ARG A 35 -34.54 39.72 3.12
N ASN A 36 -33.70 38.77 3.51
CA ASN A 36 -32.31 38.71 3.06
C ASN A 36 -32.07 37.87 1.80
N TYR A 37 -32.87 36.84 1.52
CA TYR A 37 -32.60 35.89 0.44
C TYR A 37 -33.72 35.69 -0.59
N LYS A 38 -34.92 36.28 -0.42
CA LYS A 38 -35.97 36.21 -1.45
C LYS A 38 -35.45 36.66 -2.81
N GLY A 39 -35.65 35.89 -3.87
CA GLY A 39 -35.20 36.22 -5.23
C GLY A 39 -33.74 35.85 -5.54
N THR A 40 -33.03 35.21 -4.60
CA THR A 40 -31.70 34.62 -4.88
C THR A 40 -31.81 33.26 -5.57
N GLU A 41 -32.99 32.63 -5.61
CA GLU A 41 -33.14 31.24 -6.05
C GLU A 41 -32.96 31.05 -7.57
N LYS A 42 -33.40 32.02 -8.39
CA LYS A 42 -33.28 31.97 -9.87
C LYS A 42 -31.84 32.12 -10.40
N PRO A 43 -31.03 33.12 -9.94
CA PRO A 43 -29.68 33.35 -10.46
C PRO A 43 -28.64 32.32 -9.98
N LEU A 44 -28.96 31.51 -8.97
CA LEU A 44 -28.01 30.55 -8.39
C LEU A 44 -27.88 29.26 -9.18
N ALA A 45 -28.86 28.91 -10.02
CA ALA A 45 -28.86 27.68 -10.78
C ALA A 45 -27.68 27.55 -11.76
N LEU A 46 -27.27 28.65 -12.41
CA LEU A 46 -26.14 28.62 -13.35
C LEU A 46 -24.78 28.48 -12.64
N PRO A 47 -24.46 29.26 -11.58
CA PRO A 47 -23.26 29.01 -10.78
C PRO A 47 -23.17 27.59 -10.21
N THR A 48 -24.27 27.01 -9.76
CA THR A 48 -24.29 25.63 -9.24
C THR A 48 -24.11 24.59 -10.36
N ASP A 49 -24.66 24.81 -11.56
CA ASP A 49 -24.33 24.01 -12.75
C ASP A 49 -22.84 24.02 -13.04
N ILE A 50 -22.24 25.21 -13.06
CA ILE A 50 -20.83 25.40 -13.41
C ILE A 50 -19.95 24.67 -12.39
N ILE A 51 -20.27 24.78 -11.10
CA ILE A 51 -19.51 24.09 -10.05
C ILE A 51 -19.68 22.58 -10.17
N THR A 52 -20.92 22.09 -10.27
CA THR A 52 -21.22 20.65 -10.38
C THR A 52 -20.58 20.06 -11.63
N GLY A 53 -20.73 20.72 -12.77
CA GLY A 53 -20.12 20.33 -14.04
C GLY A 53 -18.59 20.32 -13.96
N SER A 54 -17.99 21.32 -13.31
CA SER A 54 -16.53 21.37 -13.14
C SER A 54 -16.03 20.22 -12.28
N LEU A 55 -16.70 19.93 -11.16
CA LEU A 55 -16.33 18.83 -10.26
C LEU A 55 -16.42 17.47 -10.97
N ILE A 56 -17.53 17.19 -11.65
CA ILE A 56 -17.70 15.91 -12.37
C ILE A 56 -16.69 15.83 -13.54
N ALA A 57 -16.40 16.94 -14.22
CA ALA A 57 -15.43 16.96 -15.32
C ALA A 57 -13.99 16.62 -14.88
N LEU A 58 -13.64 16.77 -13.59
CA LEU A 58 -12.32 16.39 -13.07
C LEU A 58 -12.03 14.89 -13.19
N ILE A 59 -13.07 14.05 -13.18
CA ILE A 59 -12.94 12.58 -13.34
C ILE A 59 -12.33 12.23 -14.72
N PHE A 60 -12.57 13.07 -15.72
CA PHE A 60 -12.15 12.84 -17.10
C PHE A 60 -10.79 13.48 -17.44
N LEU A 61 -10.06 14.02 -16.44
CA LEU A 61 -8.73 14.59 -16.67
C LEU A 61 -7.73 13.56 -17.21
N ASP A 62 -7.90 12.29 -16.84
CA ASP A 62 -7.00 11.20 -17.20
C ASP A 62 -7.61 10.27 -18.28
N ALA A 63 -8.62 10.74 -19.02
CA ALA A 63 -9.32 9.99 -20.07
C ALA A 63 -8.51 9.76 -21.37
N GLY A 64 -7.18 9.93 -21.34
CA GLY A 64 -6.31 9.77 -22.53
C GLY A 64 -6.30 10.96 -23.51
N LEU A 65 -7.03 12.03 -23.22
CA LEU A 65 -6.94 13.30 -23.95
C LEU A 65 -5.98 14.27 -23.23
N PRO A 66 -5.45 15.31 -23.92
CA PRO A 66 -4.78 16.40 -23.23
C PRO A 66 -5.67 16.95 -22.12
N LYS A 67 -5.14 17.05 -20.88
CA LYS A 67 -5.93 17.28 -19.65
C LYS A 67 -6.94 18.42 -19.77
N LEU A 68 -6.53 19.57 -20.30
CA LEU A 68 -7.41 20.72 -20.49
C LEU A 68 -8.54 20.43 -21.50
N LEU A 69 -8.23 19.76 -22.61
CA LEU A 69 -9.21 19.40 -23.62
C LEU A 69 -10.23 18.39 -23.07
N GLY A 70 -9.75 17.33 -22.40
CA GLY A 70 -10.60 16.34 -21.76
C GLY A 70 -11.55 16.98 -20.73
N PHE A 71 -11.03 17.88 -19.90
CA PHE A 71 -11.82 18.66 -18.95
C PHE A 71 -12.90 19.50 -19.65
N PHE A 72 -12.53 20.34 -20.63
CA PHE A 72 -13.49 21.24 -21.28
C PHE A 72 -14.58 20.50 -22.05
N LEU A 73 -14.23 19.43 -22.76
CA LEU A 73 -15.22 18.61 -23.48
C LEU A 73 -16.20 17.96 -22.50
N SER A 74 -15.69 17.33 -21.45
CA SER A 74 -16.53 16.68 -20.43
C SER A 74 -17.40 17.71 -19.72
N PHE A 75 -16.84 18.86 -19.35
CA PHE A 75 -17.56 19.96 -18.74
C PHE A 75 -18.75 20.44 -19.60
N ILE A 76 -18.53 20.65 -20.90
CA ILE A 76 -19.60 21.06 -21.83
C ILE A 76 -20.69 19.98 -21.90
N VAL A 77 -20.32 18.71 -22.05
CA VAL A 77 -21.27 17.59 -22.09
C VAL A 77 -22.08 17.52 -20.80
N ILE A 78 -21.43 17.62 -19.64
CA ILE A 78 -22.11 17.58 -18.34
C ILE A 78 -23.05 18.78 -18.18
N LEU A 79 -22.65 19.98 -18.59
CA LEU A 79 -23.53 21.15 -18.57
C LEU A 79 -24.78 20.96 -19.46
N ILE A 80 -24.62 20.35 -20.64
CA ILE A 80 -25.75 20.01 -21.51
C ILE A 80 -26.67 19.00 -20.80
N LEU A 81 -26.11 17.95 -20.19
CA LEU A 81 -26.88 16.94 -19.47
C LEU A 81 -27.63 17.52 -18.25
N LEU A 82 -26.98 18.38 -17.47
CA LEU A 82 -27.63 19.11 -16.36
C LEU A 82 -28.76 20.01 -16.87
N THR A 83 -28.56 20.66 -18.03
CA THR A 83 -29.60 21.47 -18.68
C THR A 83 -30.77 20.62 -19.18
N LEU A 84 -30.52 19.45 -19.76
CA LEU A 84 -31.58 18.52 -20.18
C LEU A 84 -32.35 17.97 -18.98
N LEU A 85 -31.65 17.57 -17.91
CA LEU A 85 -32.26 17.13 -16.66
C LEU A 85 -33.18 18.21 -16.08
N ARG A 86 -32.75 19.48 -16.14
CA ARG A 86 -33.57 20.63 -15.73
C ARG A 86 -34.88 20.73 -16.53
N LEU A 87 -34.83 20.53 -17.85
CA LEU A 87 -36.02 20.60 -18.70
C LEU A 87 -37.03 19.48 -18.40
N ILE A 88 -36.56 18.32 -17.91
CA ILE A 88 -37.39 17.17 -17.57
C ILE A 88 -37.95 17.26 -16.14
N VAL A 89 -37.11 17.58 -15.15
CA VAL A 89 -37.47 17.53 -13.72
C VAL A 89 -38.41 18.68 -13.34
N ILE A 90 -38.21 19.89 -13.87
CA ILE A 90 -38.99 21.08 -13.48
C ILE A 90 -40.50 20.90 -13.75
N PRO A 91 -40.94 20.43 -14.93
CA PRO A 91 -42.36 20.15 -15.20
C PRO A 91 -42.95 19.11 -14.24
N ILE A 92 -42.24 18.00 -13.99
CA ILE A 92 -42.69 16.91 -13.13
C ILE A 92 -42.83 17.38 -11.67
N ALA A 93 -41.80 18.03 -11.15
CA ALA A 93 -41.76 18.61 -9.81
C ALA A 93 -42.90 19.61 -9.55
N LYS A 94 -43.22 20.44 -10.55
CA LYS A 94 -44.30 21.42 -10.49
C LYS A 94 -45.67 20.77 -10.31
N VAL A 95 -45.88 19.62 -10.96
CA VAL A 95 -47.14 18.86 -10.89
C VAL A 95 -47.22 18.03 -9.61
N ALA A 96 -46.13 17.37 -9.22
CA ALA A 96 -46.14 16.39 -8.14
C ALA A 96 -46.11 17.00 -6.72
N TRP A 97 -45.34 18.07 -6.48
CA TRP A 97 -44.92 18.41 -5.10
C TRP A 97 -45.37 19.77 -4.57
N LYS A 98 -46.03 20.64 -5.36
CA LYS A 98 -46.47 22.01 -4.96
C LYS A 98 -45.36 22.89 -4.32
N ILE A 99 -44.10 22.44 -4.35
CA ILE A 99 -42.90 23.19 -3.96
C ILE A 99 -42.41 23.96 -5.20
N SER A 100 -41.73 25.08 -4.99
CA SER A 100 -41.03 25.78 -6.08
C SER A 100 -40.10 24.79 -6.81
N PRO A 101 -40.32 24.49 -8.11
CA PRO A 101 -39.49 23.56 -8.87
C PRO A 101 -37.99 23.88 -8.82
N ARG A 102 -37.67 25.16 -8.57
CA ARG A 102 -36.29 25.67 -8.45
C ARG A 102 -35.63 25.28 -7.13
N SER A 103 -36.39 25.12 -6.06
CA SER A 103 -35.86 24.66 -4.77
C SER A 103 -35.52 23.17 -4.81
N ILE A 104 -36.34 22.37 -5.49
CA ILE A 104 -36.09 20.94 -5.72
C ILE A 104 -34.84 20.75 -6.58
N TYR A 105 -34.69 21.56 -7.63
CA TYR A 105 -33.53 21.55 -8.49
C TYR A 105 -32.22 21.81 -7.73
N LEU A 106 -32.18 22.90 -6.95
CA LEU A 106 -31.02 23.20 -6.12
C LEU A 106 -30.69 22.04 -5.18
N ILE A 107 -31.71 21.39 -4.58
CA ILE A 107 -31.51 20.22 -3.71
C ILE A 107 -30.85 19.06 -4.49
N ILE A 108 -31.24 18.81 -5.73
CA ILE A 108 -30.67 17.73 -6.56
C ILE A 108 -29.20 18.02 -6.89
N GLU A 109 -28.85 19.25 -7.29
CA GLU A 109 -27.44 19.60 -7.56
C GLU A 109 -26.59 19.49 -6.31
N LEU A 110 -27.11 19.96 -5.17
CA LEU A 110 -26.40 19.86 -3.91
C LEU A 110 -26.27 18.42 -3.45
N TYR A 111 -27.23 17.56 -3.77
CA TYR A 111 -27.11 16.12 -3.57
C TYR A 111 -25.95 15.55 -4.41
N TRP A 112 -25.82 15.93 -5.68
CA TRP A 112 -24.68 15.49 -6.50
C TRP A 112 -23.33 16.00 -5.98
N VAL A 113 -23.23 17.28 -5.61
CA VAL A 113 -22.01 17.83 -4.99
C VAL A 113 -21.72 17.15 -3.65
N PHE A 114 -22.77 16.82 -2.88
CA PHE A 114 -22.64 16.10 -1.61
C PHE A 114 -22.12 14.69 -1.83
N THR A 115 -22.76 13.92 -2.70
CA THR A 115 -22.30 12.57 -3.08
C THR A 115 -20.88 12.62 -3.62
N TYR A 116 -20.55 13.62 -4.43
CA TYR A 116 -19.19 13.82 -4.93
C TYR A 116 -18.18 14.07 -3.80
N LEU A 117 -18.42 15.06 -2.94
CA LEU A 117 -17.50 15.40 -1.84
C LEU A 117 -17.42 14.27 -0.81
N TRP A 118 -18.55 13.61 -0.54
CA TRP A 118 -18.62 12.43 0.31
C TRP A 118 -17.77 11.32 -0.28
N ASN A 119 -18.02 10.88 -1.52
CA ASN A 119 -17.31 9.76 -2.14
C ASN A 119 -15.82 10.05 -2.25
N MET A 120 -15.46 11.26 -2.66
CA MET A 120 -14.08 11.75 -2.73
C MET A 120 -13.38 11.60 -1.36
N SER A 121 -14.10 11.89 -0.28
CA SER A 121 -13.60 11.85 1.09
C SER A 121 -13.55 10.44 1.68
N LEU A 122 -14.58 9.62 1.45
CA LEU A 122 -14.61 8.22 1.88
C LEU A 122 -13.55 7.37 1.22
N GLY A 123 -13.42 7.46 -0.10
CA GLY A 123 -12.51 6.63 -0.89
C GLY A 123 -11.04 6.83 -0.55
N SER A 124 -10.72 7.68 0.42
CA SER A 124 -9.36 7.97 0.86
C SER A 124 -9.00 7.39 2.24
N GLY A 125 -9.95 7.14 3.16
CA GLY A 125 -9.61 6.99 4.59
C GLY A 125 -10.30 5.88 5.40
N GLY A 126 -11.03 4.97 4.74
CA GLY A 126 -11.70 3.84 5.39
C GLY A 126 -12.82 4.24 6.35
N ASP A 127 -13.25 3.31 7.21
CA ASP A 127 -14.42 3.49 8.09
C ASP A 127 -14.27 4.61 9.11
N SER A 128 -13.03 4.85 9.59
CA SER A 128 -12.75 5.89 10.60
C SER A 128 -12.99 7.31 10.08
N THR A 129 -12.95 7.53 8.76
CA THR A 129 -13.24 8.82 8.14
C THR A 129 -14.68 8.94 7.67
N TYR A 130 -15.54 7.92 7.88
CA TYR A 130 -16.91 7.92 7.34
C TYR A 130 -17.76 9.09 7.82
N THR A 131 -17.99 9.17 9.13
CA THR A 131 -18.77 10.27 9.74
C THR A 131 -18.11 11.64 9.51
N PRO A 132 -16.78 11.81 9.70
CA PRO A 132 -16.10 13.06 9.36
C PRO A 132 -16.30 13.51 7.91
N SER A 133 -16.29 12.59 6.95
CA SER A 133 -16.49 12.86 5.52
C SER A 133 -17.87 13.45 5.24
N GLN A 134 -18.92 12.87 5.84
CA GLN A 134 -20.29 13.38 5.72
C GLN A 134 -20.40 14.80 6.28
N VAL A 135 -19.89 15.01 7.50
CA VAL A 135 -19.96 16.31 8.19
C VAL A 135 -19.20 17.36 7.38
N PHE A 136 -18.01 17.03 6.88
CA PHE A 136 -17.22 17.91 6.02
C PHE A 136 -17.99 18.29 4.74
N ALA A 137 -18.54 17.32 4.02
CA ALA A 137 -19.32 17.56 2.80
C ALA A 137 -20.54 18.45 3.07
N VAL A 138 -21.31 18.19 4.13
CA VAL A 138 -22.46 19.03 4.53
C VAL A 138 -22.02 20.47 4.83
N ILE A 139 -20.98 20.65 5.64
CA ILE A 139 -20.49 21.98 6.04
C ILE A 139 -20.06 22.79 4.81
N LEU A 140 -19.27 22.20 3.91
CA LEU A 140 -18.79 22.89 2.73
C LEU A 140 -19.91 23.28 1.78
N ILE A 141 -20.90 22.41 1.57
CA ILE A 141 -22.03 22.69 0.70
C ILE A 141 -22.90 23.79 1.27
N LEU A 142 -23.21 23.73 2.56
CA LEU A 142 -23.99 24.78 3.23
C LEU A 142 -23.26 26.12 3.21
N ALA A 143 -21.94 26.12 3.45
CA ALA A 143 -21.12 27.33 3.38
C ALA A 143 -21.10 27.91 1.96
N LEU A 144 -20.86 27.08 0.94
CA LEU A 144 -20.84 27.51 -0.46
C LEU A 144 -22.18 28.10 -0.88
N LEU A 145 -23.29 27.46 -0.52
CA LEU A 145 -24.64 27.98 -0.78
C LEU A 145 -24.89 29.33 -0.11
N LEU A 146 -24.52 29.45 1.16
CA LEU A 146 -24.67 30.69 1.92
C LEU A 146 -23.79 31.79 1.32
N LEU A 147 -22.59 31.47 0.86
CA LEU A 147 -21.69 32.38 0.18
C LEU A 147 -22.32 32.90 -1.11
N LEU A 148 -22.76 32.01 -2.00
CA LEU A 148 -23.37 32.40 -3.27
C LEU A 148 -24.66 33.23 -3.06
N ARG A 149 -25.51 32.82 -2.10
CA ARG A 149 -26.73 33.55 -1.73
C ARG A 149 -26.44 34.93 -1.18
N SER A 150 -25.50 35.02 -0.25
CA SER A 150 -25.13 36.29 0.41
C SER A 150 -24.45 37.23 -0.58
N PHE A 151 -23.57 36.70 -1.42
CA PHE A 151 -22.90 37.46 -2.48
C PHE A 151 -23.92 38.07 -3.45
N TYR A 152 -24.86 37.26 -3.96
CA TYR A 152 -25.91 37.77 -4.84
C TYR A 152 -26.82 38.80 -4.15
N ALA A 153 -27.20 38.53 -2.89
CA ALA A 153 -28.04 39.43 -2.10
C ALA A 153 -27.38 40.81 -1.88
N VAL A 154 -26.08 40.83 -1.56
CA VAL A 154 -25.33 42.07 -1.31
C VAL A 154 -25.05 42.82 -2.61
N PHE A 155 -24.48 42.16 -3.62
CA PHE A 155 -23.94 42.86 -4.81
C PHE A 155 -24.96 43.05 -5.94
N ARG A 156 -25.96 42.16 -6.07
CA ARG A 156 -26.98 42.28 -7.13
C ARG A 156 -28.29 42.83 -6.59
N LEU A 157 -28.76 42.35 -5.43
CA LEU A 157 -29.99 42.83 -4.81
C LEU A 157 -29.79 44.02 -3.87
N HIS A 158 -28.54 44.47 -3.67
CA HIS A 158 -28.18 45.64 -2.87
C HIS A 158 -28.71 45.60 -1.42
N ARG A 159 -28.80 44.40 -0.82
CA ARG A 159 -29.25 44.20 0.56
C ARG A 159 -28.11 44.49 1.53
N LYS A 160 -28.38 45.29 2.56
CA LYS A 160 -27.35 45.83 3.48
C LYS A 160 -27.61 45.52 4.96
N THR A 161 -28.12 44.33 5.30
CA THR A 161 -28.32 43.99 6.72
C THR A 161 -26.99 43.54 7.35
N PRO A 162 -26.67 43.94 8.60
CA PRO A 162 -25.42 43.52 9.27
C PRO A 162 -25.25 42.00 9.35
N SER A 163 -26.33 41.27 9.64
CA SER A 163 -26.34 39.80 9.67
C SER A 163 -25.95 39.17 8.33
N LEU A 164 -26.29 39.80 7.21
CA LEU A 164 -25.95 39.30 5.88
C LEU A 164 -24.45 39.43 5.60
N PHE A 165 -23.82 40.53 6.01
CA PHE A 165 -22.37 40.71 5.90
C PHE A 165 -21.60 39.72 6.79
N VAL A 166 -22.08 39.47 8.01
CA VAL A 166 -21.50 38.44 8.88
C VAL A 166 -21.58 37.06 8.22
N LEU A 167 -22.73 36.68 7.68
CA LEU A 167 -22.87 35.40 6.99
C LEU A 167 -22.04 35.31 5.71
N LEU A 168 -21.96 36.39 4.93
CA LEU A 168 -21.08 36.47 3.77
C LEU A 168 -19.62 36.22 4.17
N PHE A 169 -19.14 36.88 5.23
CA PHE A 169 -17.77 36.72 5.72
C PHE A 169 -17.50 35.30 6.24
N LEU A 170 -18.39 34.76 7.09
CA LEU A 170 -18.23 33.41 7.64
C LEU A 170 -18.27 32.33 6.55
N SER A 171 -19.23 32.43 5.62
CA SER A 171 -19.33 31.49 4.51
C SER A 171 -18.14 31.60 3.54
N PHE A 172 -17.62 32.81 3.31
CA PHE A 172 -16.38 33.01 2.56
C PHE A 172 -15.19 32.35 3.26
N LEU A 173 -15.04 32.55 4.57
CA LEU A 173 -13.95 31.94 5.34
C LEU A 173 -14.03 30.41 5.29
N ILE A 174 -15.19 29.80 5.56
CA ILE A 174 -15.39 28.35 5.55
C ILE A 174 -15.18 27.75 4.15
N THR A 175 -15.71 28.40 3.11
CA THR A 175 -15.53 27.94 1.73
C THR A 175 -14.06 28.06 1.31
N GLY A 176 -13.39 29.15 1.70
CA GLY A 176 -11.97 29.38 1.43
C GLY A 176 -11.06 28.38 2.13
N THR A 177 -11.28 28.11 3.43
CA THR A 177 -10.53 27.10 4.17
C THR A 177 -10.81 25.69 3.67
N GLY A 178 -12.05 25.38 3.30
CA GLY A 178 -12.41 24.12 2.66
C GLY A 178 -11.74 23.90 1.31
N THR A 179 -11.69 24.94 0.48
CA THR A 179 -11.02 24.89 -0.82
C THR A 179 -9.51 24.73 -0.63
N TRP A 180 -8.91 25.48 0.29
CA TRP A 180 -7.49 25.32 0.65
C TRP A 180 -7.21 23.91 1.16
N PHE A 181 -8.09 23.37 2.01
CA PHE A 181 -7.97 22.00 2.53
C PHE A 181 -7.94 20.99 1.39
N ILE A 182 -8.88 21.04 0.44
CA ILE A 182 -8.96 20.14 -0.72
C ILE A 182 -7.72 20.27 -1.61
N VAL A 183 -7.24 21.50 -1.89
CA VAL A 183 -6.15 21.73 -2.86
C VAL A 183 -4.74 21.58 -2.25
N SER A 184 -4.59 21.70 -0.92
CA SER A 184 -3.28 21.61 -0.25
C SER A 184 -2.66 20.21 -0.33
N ASN A 185 -1.36 20.08 -0.02
CA ASN A 185 -0.71 18.77 0.13
C ASN A 185 -1.01 18.09 1.47
N GLY A 186 -1.84 18.69 2.33
CA GLY A 186 -2.15 18.20 3.67
C GLY A 186 -1.21 18.73 4.75
N PHE A 187 -1.02 17.93 5.80
CA PHE A 187 -0.44 18.34 7.08
C PHE A 187 0.79 17.52 7.45
N SER A 188 1.76 18.17 8.08
CA SER A 188 2.98 17.47 8.51
C SER A 188 2.71 16.64 9.77
N TYR A 189 3.18 15.40 9.75
CA TYR A 189 3.19 14.46 10.87
C TYR A 189 4.50 13.67 10.80
N GLN A 190 5.48 14.06 11.61
CA GLN A 190 6.87 13.63 11.44
C GLN A 190 7.24 12.44 12.34
N TYR A 191 6.36 11.43 12.43
CA TYR A 191 6.58 10.26 13.29
C TYR A 191 7.88 9.51 12.94
N VAL A 192 8.24 9.44 11.65
CA VAL A 192 9.52 8.86 11.20
C VAL A 192 10.72 9.56 11.84
N LYS A 193 10.72 10.90 11.87
CA LYS A 193 11.80 11.65 12.50
C LYS A 193 11.81 11.46 14.02
N GLU A 194 10.64 11.39 14.65
CA GLU A 194 10.52 11.09 16.07
C GLU A 194 11.15 9.72 16.35
N TYR A 195 10.82 8.68 15.58
CA TYR A 195 11.32 7.31 15.77
C TYR A 195 12.83 7.19 15.49
N ILE A 196 13.33 7.86 14.46
CA ILE A 196 14.78 7.92 14.18
C ILE A 196 15.51 8.68 15.29
N SER A 197 14.94 9.77 15.82
CA SER A 197 15.60 10.59 16.85
C SER A 197 15.82 9.88 18.19
N ILE A 198 15.05 8.81 18.44
CA ILE A 198 15.25 7.93 19.59
C ILE A 198 16.57 7.14 19.47
N GLN A 199 17.09 7.00 18.25
CA GLN A 199 18.35 6.33 18.02
C GLN A 199 19.52 7.30 18.17
N LYS A 200 20.53 6.88 18.94
CA LYS A 200 21.74 7.68 19.20
C LYS A 200 22.73 7.67 18.03
N ASP A 201 22.53 6.79 17.05
CA ASP A 201 23.44 6.61 15.91
C ASP A 201 22.99 7.46 14.73
N ARG A 202 23.85 8.40 14.30
CA ARG A 202 23.62 9.20 13.09
C ARG A 202 23.95 8.39 11.84
N GLN A 203 23.02 8.28 10.90
CA GLN A 203 23.33 7.82 9.55
C GLN A 203 24.16 8.89 8.81
N VAL A 204 25.14 8.44 8.04
CA VAL A 204 26.07 9.29 7.29
C VAL A 204 25.59 9.54 5.84
N PHE A 205 24.69 8.69 5.32
CA PHE A 205 24.29 8.73 3.91
C PHE A 205 23.23 9.80 3.61
N SER A 206 23.60 10.80 2.80
CA SER A 206 22.71 11.89 2.41
C SER A 206 21.63 11.42 1.45
N ALA A 207 20.35 11.61 1.83
CA ALA A 207 19.18 11.08 1.14
C ALA A 207 18.87 11.68 -0.25
N ASN A 208 19.63 12.68 -0.73
CA ASN A 208 19.22 13.53 -1.87
C ASN A 208 20.18 13.55 -3.08
N THR A 209 21.25 12.77 -3.08
CA THR A 209 22.15 12.67 -4.25
C THR A 209 21.71 11.55 -5.21
N ASP A 210 21.99 11.71 -6.50
CA ASP A 210 21.76 10.61 -7.45
C ASP A 210 22.73 9.48 -7.13
N LEU A 211 22.23 8.24 -7.07
CA LEU A 211 23.13 7.10 -7.04
C LEU A 211 23.92 7.10 -8.35
N PRO A 212 25.26 7.01 -8.30
CA PRO A 212 26.07 6.95 -9.51
C PRO A 212 25.70 5.71 -10.31
N LEU A 213 25.66 5.86 -11.64
CA LEU A 213 25.62 4.73 -12.54
C LEU A 213 26.90 3.89 -12.38
N GLY A 214 26.78 2.61 -12.67
CA GLY A 214 27.90 1.69 -12.78
C GLY A 214 28.81 2.02 -13.98
N PRO A 215 29.91 1.26 -14.13
CA PRO A 215 30.97 1.59 -15.07
C PRO A 215 30.62 1.30 -16.54
N LEU A 216 29.54 0.56 -16.82
CA LEU A 216 29.22 0.13 -18.17
C LEU A 216 28.36 1.16 -18.90
N LYS A 217 28.66 1.35 -20.19
CA LYS A 217 27.79 2.11 -21.10
C LYS A 217 26.50 1.31 -21.35
N ILE A 218 25.38 2.02 -21.40
CA ILE A 218 24.04 1.43 -21.57
C ILE A 218 23.53 1.75 -22.98
N ASP A 219 22.87 0.76 -23.59
CA ASP A 219 21.96 0.95 -24.73
C ASP A 219 20.53 0.56 -24.34
N SER A 220 19.55 1.00 -25.12
CA SER A 220 18.16 0.57 -24.97
C SER A 220 17.48 0.34 -26.31
N ILE A 221 16.47 -0.53 -26.31
CA ILE A 221 15.63 -0.81 -27.48
C ILE A 221 14.19 -1.11 -27.06
N GLU A 222 13.23 -0.58 -27.80
CA GLU A 222 11.81 -0.93 -27.67
C GLU A 222 11.46 -2.01 -28.69
N TYR A 223 10.58 -2.92 -28.30
CA TYR A 223 10.08 -4.00 -29.14
C TYR A 223 8.56 -3.98 -29.20
N SER A 224 8.02 -4.34 -30.35
CA SER A 224 6.58 -4.47 -30.59
C SER A 224 6.35 -5.19 -31.92
N PRO A 225 5.14 -5.63 -32.24
CA PRO A 225 4.85 -6.27 -33.54
C PRO A 225 5.22 -5.40 -34.74
N LYS A 226 5.11 -4.08 -34.60
CA LYS A 226 5.45 -3.08 -35.64
C LYS A 226 6.83 -2.46 -35.41
N GLY A 227 7.70 -3.07 -34.60
CA GLY A 227 9.02 -2.54 -34.28
C GLY A 227 10.00 -2.71 -35.44
N ASP A 228 10.55 -1.59 -35.93
CA ASP A 228 11.49 -1.60 -37.06
C ASP A 228 12.81 -2.34 -36.75
N ARG A 229 13.26 -2.29 -35.49
CA ARG A 229 14.54 -2.89 -35.05
C ARG A 229 14.39 -4.22 -34.34
N LEU A 230 13.22 -4.46 -33.74
CA LEU A 230 12.89 -5.70 -33.02
C LEU A 230 11.39 -5.93 -33.08
N SER A 231 10.98 -6.78 -34.03
CA SER A 231 9.59 -7.17 -34.27
C SER A 231 9.24 -8.43 -33.49
N THR A 232 8.04 -8.46 -32.91
CA THR A 232 7.53 -9.52 -32.02
C THR A 232 6.13 -9.97 -32.42
N SER A 233 5.60 -10.98 -31.72
CA SER A 233 4.29 -11.57 -31.96
C SER A 233 3.14 -10.86 -31.23
N THR A 234 1.92 -11.38 -31.38
CA THR A 234 0.74 -10.98 -30.61
C THR A 234 0.17 -12.20 -29.88
N VAL A 235 -0.46 -11.98 -28.74
CA VAL A 235 -1.02 -13.02 -27.87
C VAL A 235 -2.54 -12.93 -27.83
N ASP A 236 -3.21 -14.08 -27.83
CA ASP A 236 -4.64 -14.18 -27.55
C ASP A 236 -4.87 -14.41 -26.05
N LEU A 237 -5.46 -13.42 -25.38
CA LEU A 237 -5.75 -13.45 -23.95
C LEU A 237 -7.24 -13.70 -23.65
N SER A 238 -8.05 -14.06 -24.65
CA SER A 238 -9.51 -14.19 -24.53
C SER A 238 -9.97 -15.24 -23.51
N ASN A 239 -9.12 -16.24 -23.23
CA ASN A 239 -9.44 -17.33 -22.30
C ASN A 239 -9.21 -16.99 -20.81
N TYR A 240 -8.58 -15.84 -20.53
CA TYR A 240 -8.19 -15.45 -19.17
C TYR A 240 -9.10 -14.34 -18.65
N VAL A 241 -9.42 -13.37 -19.51
CA VAL A 241 -10.13 -12.15 -19.10
C VAL A 241 -11.59 -12.19 -19.52
N THR A 242 -12.49 -11.79 -18.62
CA THR A 242 -13.87 -11.49 -19.03
C THR A 242 -13.90 -10.19 -19.83
N TYR A 243 -14.20 -10.29 -21.13
CA TYR A 243 -14.05 -9.17 -22.07
C TYR A 243 -15.29 -8.96 -22.94
N GLU A 244 -16.27 -8.21 -22.42
CA GLU A 244 -17.57 -7.97 -23.07
C GLU A 244 -18.10 -6.54 -22.86
N GLY A 245 -19.29 -6.23 -23.41
CA GLY A 245 -20.01 -5.00 -23.09
C GLY A 245 -19.45 -3.71 -23.71
N PHE A 246 -19.69 -2.58 -23.02
CA PHE A 246 -19.31 -1.24 -23.48
C PHE A 246 -17.83 -0.93 -23.24
N THR A 247 -17.27 -1.42 -22.13
CA THR A 247 -15.84 -1.42 -21.80
C THR A 247 -15.00 -1.96 -22.96
N LYS A 248 -15.38 -3.13 -23.50
CA LYS A 248 -14.76 -3.75 -24.69
C LYS A 248 -14.73 -2.78 -25.87
N LYS A 249 -15.87 -2.21 -26.24
CA LYS A 249 -15.99 -1.34 -27.42
C LYS A 249 -15.09 -0.11 -27.33
N ILE A 250 -15.03 0.52 -26.16
CA ILE A 250 -14.15 1.68 -25.94
C ILE A 250 -12.69 1.26 -26.03
N ARG A 251 -12.33 0.15 -25.38
CA ARG A 251 -10.95 -0.35 -25.36
C ARG A 251 -10.47 -0.74 -26.75
N ASP A 252 -11.27 -1.49 -27.52
CA ASP A 252 -10.97 -1.84 -28.91
C ASP A 252 -10.80 -0.58 -29.77
N PHE A 253 -11.66 0.42 -29.60
CA PHE A 253 -11.58 1.68 -30.32
C PHE A 253 -10.29 2.45 -30.01
N TYR A 254 -9.91 2.51 -28.73
CA TYR A 254 -8.71 3.22 -28.29
C TYR A 254 -7.43 2.55 -28.81
N TRP A 255 -7.32 1.23 -28.65
CA TRP A 255 -6.10 0.49 -29.02
C TRP A 255 -6.02 0.15 -30.51
N GLY A 256 -7.15 0.04 -31.20
CA GLY A 256 -7.21 -0.41 -32.59
C GLY A 256 -7.02 -1.93 -32.77
N TYR A 257 -7.07 -2.70 -31.67
CA TYR A 257 -7.03 -4.16 -31.64
C TYR A 257 -7.81 -4.69 -30.42
N SER A 258 -8.11 -5.98 -30.40
CA SER A 258 -8.89 -6.64 -29.34
C SER A 258 -8.02 -7.60 -28.50
N ILE A 259 -8.63 -8.21 -27.48
CA ILE A 259 -7.98 -9.12 -26.52
C ILE A 259 -7.34 -10.36 -27.18
N ASP A 260 -7.76 -10.72 -28.40
CA ASP A 260 -7.21 -11.84 -29.17
C ASP A 260 -5.88 -11.53 -29.87
N LYS A 261 -5.46 -10.25 -29.86
CA LYS A 261 -4.26 -9.76 -30.57
C LYS A 261 -3.48 -8.75 -29.75
N VAL A 262 -3.32 -9.01 -28.45
CA VAL A 262 -2.56 -8.13 -27.57
C VAL A 262 -1.07 -8.16 -27.97
N PRO A 263 -0.44 -7.01 -28.22
CA PRO A 263 0.97 -6.96 -28.61
C PRO A 263 1.92 -7.49 -27.55
N VAL A 264 2.89 -8.32 -27.96
CA VAL A 264 4.12 -8.56 -27.18
C VAL A 264 4.98 -7.30 -27.31
N LYS A 265 5.03 -6.46 -26.28
CA LYS A 265 5.61 -5.11 -26.36
C LYS A 265 6.32 -4.75 -25.06
N GLY A 266 7.40 -4.00 -25.19
CA GLY A 266 8.10 -3.44 -24.03
C GLY A 266 9.40 -2.73 -24.40
N LYS A 267 10.26 -2.55 -23.39
CA LYS A 267 11.56 -1.89 -23.52
C LYS A 267 12.65 -2.67 -22.81
N VAL A 268 13.83 -2.73 -23.44
CA VAL A 268 15.02 -3.39 -22.90
C VAL A 268 16.11 -2.34 -22.65
N TRP A 269 16.72 -2.38 -21.47
CA TRP A 269 17.97 -1.69 -21.15
C TRP A 269 19.07 -2.73 -20.90
N TYR A 270 20.23 -2.54 -21.52
CA TYR A 270 21.31 -3.52 -21.48
C TYR A 270 22.69 -2.86 -21.64
N PRO A 271 23.77 -3.50 -21.17
CA PRO A 271 25.13 -3.05 -21.45
C PRO A 271 25.43 -3.05 -22.96
N SER A 272 25.96 -1.94 -23.46
CA SER A 272 26.34 -1.79 -24.88
C SER A 272 27.30 -2.89 -25.33
N GLU A 273 28.27 -3.20 -24.48
CA GLU A 273 29.32 -4.20 -24.71
C GLU A 273 29.12 -5.41 -23.80
N GLY A 274 29.75 -6.53 -24.14
CA GLY A 274 29.61 -7.79 -23.41
C GLY A 274 28.33 -8.57 -23.75
N ASN A 275 28.26 -9.79 -23.21
CA ASN A 275 27.27 -10.83 -23.51
C ASN A 275 26.90 -11.60 -22.22
N ASN A 276 25.82 -12.37 -22.26
CA ASN A 276 25.37 -13.27 -21.19
C ASN A 276 25.22 -12.60 -19.82
N TYR A 277 24.57 -11.44 -19.78
CA TYR A 277 24.25 -10.77 -18.52
C TYR A 277 23.00 -11.37 -17.89
N PRO A 278 22.93 -11.50 -16.55
CA PRO A 278 21.70 -11.88 -15.86
C PRO A 278 20.55 -10.95 -16.25
N VAL A 279 19.36 -11.53 -16.44
CA VAL A 279 18.21 -10.83 -16.99
C VAL A 279 17.09 -10.71 -15.96
N MET A 280 16.51 -9.52 -15.86
CA MET A 280 15.32 -9.24 -15.06
C MET A 280 14.19 -8.78 -15.97
N PHE A 281 13.06 -9.50 -15.97
CA PHE A 281 11.81 -9.00 -16.56
C PHE A 281 11.01 -8.28 -15.48
N ILE A 282 10.43 -7.12 -15.80
CA ILE A 282 9.58 -6.36 -14.90
C ILE A 282 8.23 -6.04 -15.53
N VAL A 283 7.14 -6.28 -14.80
CA VAL A 283 5.77 -5.93 -15.18
C VAL A 283 5.18 -4.88 -14.24
N HIS A 284 4.42 -3.94 -14.80
CA HIS A 284 3.67 -2.96 -14.00
C HIS A 284 2.29 -3.52 -13.64
N GLY A 285 1.68 -2.99 -12.57
CA GLY A 285 0.32 -3.34 -12.19
C GLY A 285 -0.75 -2.49 -12.86
N ASN A 286 -1.96 -2.56 -12.30
CA ASN A 286 -3.10 -1.80 -12.79
C ASN A 286 -2.87 -0.29 -12.63
N HIS A 287 -3.19 0.45 -13.67
CA HIS A 287 -3.22 1.91 -13.67
C HIS A 287 -4.21 2.36 -14.75
N MET A 288 -4.20 3.63 -15.17
CA MET A 288 -4.91 4.03 -16.37
C MET A 288 -4.30 3.38 -17.61
N MET A 289 -5.11 2.73 -18.46
CA MET A 289 -4.64 2.06 -19.69
C MET A 289 -3.92 3.01 -20.67
N THR A 290 -4.16 4.31 -20.55
CA THR A 290 -3.59 5.35 -21.42
C THR A 290 -2.19 5.80 -20.97
N ALA A 291 -1.67 5.26 -19.86
CA ALA A 291 -0.35 5.58 -19.36
C ALA A 291 0.70 4.58 -19.86
N ASP A 292 1.87 5.07 -20.27
CA ASP A 292 3.02 4.25 -20.65
C ASP A 292 3.73 3.65 -19.43
N SER A 293 3.01 2.88 -18.62
CA SER A 293 3.46 2.40 -17.31
C SER A 293 4.77 1.62 -17.37
N TYR A 294 5.01 0.84 -18.43
CA TYR A 294 6.27 0.11 -18.65
C TYR A 294 7.51 1.02 -18.78
N LEU A 295 7.36 2.26 -19.25
CA LEU A 295 8.46 3.23 -19.30
C LEU A 295 8.77 3.83 -17.93
N GLY A 296 7.89 3.61 -16.95
CA GLY A 296 8.01 4.06 -15.57
C GLY A 296 9.27 3.62 -14.84
N TYR A 297 9.86 2.51 -15.27
CA TYR A 297 11.05 1.89 -14.68
C TYR A 297 12.36 2.26 -15.37
N SER A 298 12.38 3.23 -16.29
CA SER A 298 13.60 3.63 -17.00
C SER A 298 14.77 3.94 -16.05
N TYR A 299 14.48 4.63 -14.94
CA TYR A 299 15.48 4.97 -13.92
C TYR A 299 16.11 3.73 -13.24
N LEU A 300 15.37 2.63 -13.16
CA LEU A 300 15.83 1.36 -12.58
C LEU A 300 16.53 0.52 -13.64
N GLY A 301 15.95 0.45 -14.85
CA GLY A 301 16.52 -0.27 -15.99
C GLY A 301 17.90 0.26 -16.37
N GLU A 302 18.06 1.58 -16.49
CA GLU A 302 19.35 2.22 -16.76
C GLU A 302 20.35 1.99 -15.63
N TYR A 303 19.91 2.13 -14.37
CA TYR A 303 20.75 1.88 -13.21
C TYR A 303 21.29 0.46 -13.19
N LEU A 304 20.43 -0.55 -13.28
CA LEU A 304 20.86 -1.96 -13.26
C LEU A 304 21.70 -2.31 -14.50
N ALA A 305 21.35 -1.80 -15.68
CA ALA A 305 22.12 -2.02 -16.90
C ALA A 305 23.56 -1.50 -16.78
N SER A 306 23.77 -0.33 -16.16
CA SER A 306 25.14 0.17 -15.92
C SER A 306 25.99 -0.73 -15.01
N PHE A 307 25.37 -1.62 -14.24
CA PHE A 307 26.04 -2.60 -13.39
C PHE A 307 26.14 -3.99 -14.01
N GLY A 308 25.74 -4.20 -15.26
CA GLY A 308 25.86 -5.49 -15.94
C GLY A 308 24.68 -6.42 -15.72
N TYR A 309 23.47 -5.88 -15.84
CA TYR A 309 22.21 -6.62 -15.89
C TYR A 309 21.45 -6.25 -17.16
N VAL A 310 20.60 -7.14 -17.66
CA VAL A 310 19.63 -6.77 -18.70
C VAL A 310 18.27 -6.62 -18.04
N VAL A 311 17.58 -5.51 -18.30
CA VAL A 311 16.25 -5.26 -17.75
C VAL A 311 15.25 -5.14 -18.89
N VAL A 312 14.21 -5.97 -18.86
CA VAL A 312 13.11 -5.97 -19.83
C VAL A 312 11.84 -5.50 -19.11
N SER A 313 11.32 -4.32 -19.43
CA SER A 313 10.04 -3.85 -18.91
C SER A 313 8.93 -4.12 -19.91
N VAL A 314 7.93 -4.90 -19.51
CA VAL A 314 6.83 -5.37 -20.34
C VAL A 314 5.64 -4.40 -20.25
N ASP A 315 5.03 -4.11 -21.40
CA ASP A 315 3.82 -3.30 -21.51
C ASP A 315 2.56 -4.15 -21.35
N GLU A 316 1.90 -3.99 -20.20
CA GLU A 316 0.63 -4.64 -19.88
C GLU A 316 -0.54 -3.64 -19.87
N SER A 317 -0.37 -2.43 -20.45
CA SER A 317 -1.39 -1.38 -20.40
C SER A 317 -2.71 -1.78 -21.06
N PHE A 318 -2.74 -2.79 -21.94
CA PHE A 318 -3.99 -3.33 -22.44
C PHE A 318 -4.88 -3.91 -21.32
N LEU A 319 -4.27 -4.48 -20.27
CA LEU A 319 -4.94 -5.13 -19.15
C LEU A 319 -5.30 -4.16 -18.00
N ASN A 320 -4.98 -2.88 -18.16
CA ASN A 320 -5.24 -1.83 -17.17
C ASN A 320 -6.68 -1.29 -17.23
N GLY A 321 -7.17 -0.72 -16.13
CA GLY A 321 -8.47 -0.07 -16.04
C GLY A 321 -8.62 1.19 -16.90
N TYR A 322 -9.86 1.59 -17.14
CA TYR A 322 -10.21 2.84 -17.83
C TYR A 322 -11.48 3.47 -17.23
N ILE A 323 -11.35 4.68 -16.67
CA ILE A 323 -12.45 5.51 -16.15
C ILE A 323 -13.45 4.69 -15.31
N ASP A 324 -12.98 4.22 -14.15
CA ASP A 324 -13.74 3.44 -13.15
C ASP A 324 -14.16 2.00 -13.59
N GLU A 325 -13.81 1.58 -14.82
CA GLU A 325 -14.05 0.22 -15.30
C GLU A 325 -12.73 -0.56 -15.44
N GLY A 326 -12.56 -1.59 -14.60
CA GLY A 326 -11.48 -2.58 -14.69
C GLY A 326 -11.82 -3.75 -15.61
N LEU A 327 -10.79 -4.53 -15.99
CA LEU A 327 -11.00 -5.90 -16.44
C LEU A 327 -11.13 -6.80 -15.21
N SER A 328 -11.81 -7.95 -15.36
CA SER A 328 -11.92 -8.97 -14.32
C SER A 328 -11.20 -10.23 -14.80
N GLY A 329 -10.42 -10.84 -13.91
CA GLY A 329 -9.62 -12.02 -14.23
C GLY A 329 -8.42 -11.68 -15.11
N GLU A 330 -7.65 -10.65 -14.74
CA GLU A 330 -6.53 -10.19 -15.57
C GLU A 330 -5.15 -10.54 -15.01
N ASN A 331 -5.00 -10.98 -13.76
CA ASN A 331 -3.67 -11.26 -13.19
C ASN A 331 -3.03 -12.53 -13.76
N ASP A 332 -3.82 -13.54 -14.10
CA ASP A 332 -3.39 -14.69 -14.88
C ASP A 332 -3.13 -14.34 -16.35
N ALA A 333 -3.92 -13.44 -16.95
CA ALA A 333 -3.64 -12.90 -18.28
C ALA A 333 -2.31 -12.12 -18.35
N ARG A 334 -1.99 -11.35 -17.29
CA ARG A 334 -0.70 -10.66 -17.12
C ARG A 334 0.45 -11.66 -17.03
N ALA A 335 0.28 -12.71 -16.22
CA ALA A 335 1.27 -13.78 -16.11
C ALA A 335 1.57 -14.45 -17.46
N ILE A 336 0.53 -14.73 -18.26
CA ILE A 336 0.69 -15.29 -19.61
C ILE A 336 1.35 -14.29 -20.55
N LEU A 337 0.91 -13.04 -20.56
CA LEU A 337 1.54 -12.00 -21.39
C LEU A 337 3.02 -11.85 -21.05
N LEU A 338 3.40 -11.87 -19.77
CA LEU A 338 4.80 -11.88 -19.34
C LEU A 338 5.58 -13.08 -19.92
N LEU A 339 5.05 -14.30 -19.80
CA LEU A 339 5.70 -15.52 -20.29
C LEU A 339 5.88 -15.51 -21.83
N GLU A 340 4.90 -14.98 -22.57
CA GLU A 340 4.98 -14.79 -24.02
C GLU A 340 6.03 -13.74 -24.41
N ASN A 341 6.12 -12.63 -23.64
CA ASN A 341 7.20 -11.65 -23.81
C ASN A 341 8.57 -12.28 -23.57
N MET A 342 8.70 -13.14 -22.57
CA MET A 342 9.95 -13.85 -22.30
C MET A 342 10.36 -14.77 -23.45
N GLU A 343 9.40 -15.49 -24.06
CA GLU A 343 9.67 -16.38 -25.19
C GLU A 343 10.19 -15.62 -26.42
N ASP A 344 9.54 -14.51 -26.79
CA ASP A 344 9.95 -13.71 -27.94
C ASP A 344 11.30 -13.02 -27.72
N ILE A 345 11.58 -12.56 -26.49
CA ILE A 345 12.88 -12.00 -26.14
C ILE A 345 13.97 -13.08 -26.10
N GLU A 346 13.66 -14.30 -25.68
CA GLU A 346 14.61 -15.42 -25.74
C GLU A 346 14.95 -15.79 -27.20
N LYS A 347 13.95 -15.83 -28.09
CA LYS A 347 14.17 -16.00 -29.55
C LYS A 347 15.04 -14.88 -30.11
N ALA A 348 14.78 -13.63 -29.71
CA ALA A 348 15.59 -12.49 -30.10
C ALA A 348 17.04 -12.61 -29.60
N ASN A 349 17.24 -13.09 -28.38
CA ASN A 349 18.58 -13.32 -27.80
C ASN A 349 19.36 -14.43 -28.56
N LYS A 350 18.66 -15.40 -29.15
CA LYS A 350 19.25 -16.49 -29.94
C LYS A 350 19.48 -16.14 -31.42
N SER A 351 18.92 -15.03 -31.92
CA SER A 351 18.98 -14.66 -33.34
C SER A 351 20.15 -13.73 -33.67
N VAL A 352 21.05 -14.15 -34.57
CA VAL A 352 22.24 -13.37 -34.99
C VAL A 352 21.89 -12.00 -35.60
N LYS A 353 20.69 -11.86 -36.16
CA LYS A 353 20.22 -10.59 -36.75
C LYS A 353 19.66 -9.62 -35.71
N SER A 354 19.43 -10.09 -34.49
CA SER A 354 18.87 -9.29 -33.41
C SER A 354 19.93 -8.39 -32.78
N PRO A 355 19.59 -7.14 -32.42
CA PRO A 355 20.48 -6.30 -31.61
C PRO A 355 20.68 -6.85 -30.18
N LEU A 356 19.85 -7.82 -29.75
CA LEU A 356 19.94 -8.48 -28.45
C LEU A 356 20.69 -9.81 -28.52
N TYR A 357 21.30 -10.16 -29.66
CA TYR A 357 21.99 -11.44 -29.83
C TYR A 357 23.04 -11.67 -28.73
N GLN A 358 22.91 -12.78 -27.99
CA GLN A 358 23.76 -13.21 -26.89
C GLN A 358 23.90 -12.20 -25.73
N LYS A 359 22.99 -11.23 -25.60
CA LYS A 359 23.06 -10.25 -24.50
C LYS A 359 22.61 -10.81 -23.16
N MET A 360 21.70 -11.78 -23.16
CA MET A 360 20.98 -12.24 -21.97
C MET A 360 21.33 -13.66 -21.59
N ASP A 361 21.54 -13.89 -20.29
CA ASP A 361 21.67 -15.20 -19.68
C ASP A 361 20.34 -15.63 -19.05
N PHE A 362 19.58 -16.44 -19.78
CA PHE A 362 18.30 -16.98 -19.32
C PHE A 362 18.42 -18.06 -18.24
N ASP A 363 19.64 -18.54 -17.93
CA ASP A 363 19.87 -19.39 -16.76
C ASP A 363 19.92 -18.59 -15.45
N ASN A 364 20.07 -17.26 -15.52
CA ASN A 364 20.01 -16.35 -14.37
C ASN A 364 18.87 -15.34 -14.53
N LEU A 365 17.65 -15.87 -14.54
CA LEU A 365 16.42 -15.13 -14.77
C LEU A 365 15.74 -14.71 -13.45
N THR A 366 15.44 -13.41 -13.37
CA THR A 366 14.62 -12.81 -12.30
C THR A 366 13.33 -12.25 -12.89
N LEU A 367 12.20 -12.44 -12.21
CA LEU A 367 10.96 -11.73 -12.51
C LEU A 367 10.70 -10.68 -11.44
N ALA A 368 10.25 -9.50 -11.84
CA ALA A 368 9.88 -8.41 -10.97
C ALA A 368 8.49 -7.89 -11.34
N GLY A 369 7.74 -7.41 -10.36
CA GLY A 369 6.39 -6.96 -10.59
C GLY A 369 5.95 -5.93 -9.57
N HIS A 370 5.15 -4.96 -10.01
CA HIS A 370 4.60 -3.92 -9.14
C HIS A 370 3.08 -4.07 -9.01
N SER A 371 2.50 -3.95 -7.80
CA SER A 371 1.04 -4.01 -7.61
C SER A 371 0.47 -5.34 -8.14
N ARG A 372 -0.56 -5.30 -9.00
CA ARG A 372 -1.05 -6.50 -9.72
C ARG A 372 0.04 -7.24 -10.50
N GLY A 373 1.05 -6.54 -10.99
CA GLY A 373 2.20 -7.16 -11.66
C GLY A 373 3.06 -7.99 -10.69
N GLY A 374 3.10 -7.61 -9.40
CA GLY A 374 3.79 -8.37 -8.35
C GLY A 374 3.11 -9.70 -8.01
N GLU A 375 1.79 -9.78 -8.18
CA GLU A 375 1.06 -11.05 -8.13
C GLU A 375 1.24 -11.84 -9.45
N ALA A 376 1.20 -11.16 -10.60
CA ALA A 376 1.38 -11.80 -11.90
C ALA A 376 2.70 -12.57 -12.02
N ILE A 377 3.79 -12.09 -11.42
CA ILE A 377 5.09 -12.81 -11.47
C ILE A 377 5.09 -14.12 -10.68
N THR A 378 4.28 -14.24 -9.62
CA THR A 378 4.20 -15.47 -8.83
C THR A 378 3.30 -16.48 -9.52
N ILE A 379 2.21 -16.01 -10.14
CA ILE A 379 1.37 -16.81 -11.04
C ILE A 379 2.19 -17.31 -12.24
N ALA A 380 3.02 -16.46 -12.85
CA ALA A 380 3.89 -16.85 -13.95
C ALA A 380 4.91 -17.91 -13.53
N ALA A 381 5.50 -17.78 -12.34
CA ALA A 381 6.40 -18.78 -11.78
C ALA A 381 5.69 -20.13 -11.56
N LEU A 382 4.46 -20.12 -11.05
CA LEU A 382 3.63 -21.32 -10.92
C LEU A 382 3.33 -21.94 -12.29
N TYR A 383 2.82 -21.16 -13.24
CA TYR A 383 2.47 -21.62 -14.60
C TYR A 383 3.67 -22.21 -15.35
N ASN A 384 4.87 -21.70 -15.10
CA ASN A 384 6.10 -22.24 -15.65
C ASN A 384 6.40 -23.69 -15.18
N THR A 385 5.84 -24.13 -14.05
CA THR A 385 5.95 -25.51 -13.55
C THR A 385 4.86 -26.45 -14.10
N LEU A 386 3.75 -25.89 -14.58
CA LEU A 386 2.58 -26.65 -15.00
C LEU A 386 2.67 -27.05 -16.49
N SER A 387 1.83 -27.99 -16.89
CA SER A 387 1.69 -28.43 -18.30
C SER A 387 0.39 -27.97 -18.95
N VAL A 388 -0.59 -27.57 -18.14
CA VAL A 388 -1.90 -27.04 -18.54
C VAL A 388 -2.35 -26.00 -17.53
N LEU A 389 -3.27 -25.11 -17.90
CA LEU A 389 -3.86 -24.18 -16.97
C LEU A 389 -4.68 -24.91 -15.89
N PRO A 390 -4.61 -24.48 -14.62
CA PRO A 390 -5.45 -25.02 -13.54
C PRO A 390 -6.95 -24.93 -13.85
N ASP A 391 -7.38 -23.79 -14.40
CA ASP A 391 -8.80 -23.50 -14.60
C ASP A 391 -9.36 -24.02 -15.94
N ASN A 392 -8.48 -24.42 -16.87
CA ASN A 392 -8.87 -24.99 -18.16
C ASN A 392 -7.80 -25.94 -18.70
N GLY A 393 -8.01 -27.25 -18.46
CA GLY A 393 -7.09 -28.30 -18.90
C GLY A 393 -6.91 -28.45 -20.42
N ASN A 394 -7.70 -27.75 -21.26
CA ASN A 394 -7.51 -27.75 -22.72
C ASN A 394 -6.44 -26.76 -23.18
N ILE A 395 -6.00 -25.85 -22.30
CA ILE A 395 -4.97 -24.86 -22.60
C ILE A 395 -3.65 -25.38 -22.04
N HIS A 396 -2.74 -25.75 -22.94
CA HIS A 396 -1.43 -26.28 -22.59
C HIS A 396 -0.43 -25.16 -22.33
N LEU A 397 0.42 -25.38 -21.32
CA LEU A 397 1.52 -24.50 -20.95
C LEU A 397 2.84 -25.18 -21.28
N TYR A 398 3.64 -24.53 -22.13
CA TYR A 398 4.91 -25.08 -22.62
C TYR A 398 6.14 -24.34 -22.09
N TYR A 399 5.96 -23.41 -21.15
CA TYR A 399 7.03 -22.63 -20.57
C TYR A 399 7.96 -23.51 -19.72
N LYS A 400 9.27 -23.28 -19.85
CA LYS A 400 10.34 -24.03 -19.15
C LYS A 400 11.53 -23.12 -18.82
N PHE A 401 11.24 -21.91 -18.35
CA PHE A 401 12.26 -20.94 -17.96
C PHE A 401 12.90 -21.28 -16.62
N ASN A 402 14.20 -21.03 -16.48
CA ASN A 402 14.94 -21.23 -15.23
C ASN A 402 14.79 -20.02 -14.31
N ILE A 403 13.57 -19.76 -13.83
CA ILE A 403 13.27 -18.62 -12.95
C ILE A 403 13.89 -18.89 -11.58
N LYS A 404 14.85 -18.05 -11.16
CA LYS A 404 15.59 -18.20 -9.90
C LYS A 404 15.11 -17.28 -8.79
N SER A 405 14.58 -16.12 -9.16
CA SER A 405 14.28 -15.04 -8.23
C SER A 405 13.03 -14.28 -8.64
N LEU A 406 12.28 -13.83 -7.63
CA LEU A 406 11.11 -12.97 -7.77
C LEU A 406 11.30 -11.69 -6.95
N ILE A 407 10.85 -10.56 -7.48
CA ILE A 407 10.88 -9.25 -6.80
C ILE A 407 9.48 -8.63 -6.88
N ALA A 408 8.76 -8.64 -5.77
CA ALA A 408 7.43 -8.07 -5.65
C ALA A 408 7.50 -6.67 -5.01
N ILE A 409 7.09 -5.66 -5.75
CA ILE A 409 7.01 -4.26 -5.31
C ILE A 409 5.55 -3.96 -5.04
N ALA A 410 5.22 -3.56 -3.82
CA ALA A 410 3.87 -3.25 -3.35
C ALA A 410 2.78 -4.16 -3.95
N PRO A 411 2.93 -5.50 -3.91
CA PRO A 411 2.12 -6.41 -4.72
C PRO A 411 0.71 -6.56 -4.16
N CYS A 412 -0.24 -6.92 -5.03
CA CYS A 412 -1.48 -7.55 -4.60
C CYS A 412 -1.24 -9.02 -4.23
N ALA A 413 -2.21 -9.64 -3.57
CA ALA A 413 -2.28 -11.08 -3.38
C ALA A 413 -3.75 -11.53 -3.48
N ASP A 414 -3.97 -12.78 -3.90
CA ASP A 414 -5.29 -13.44 -3.97
C ASP A 414 -6.35 -12.78 -4.88
N GLN A 415 -5.98 -11.89 -5.81
CA GLN A 415 -6.92 -11.42 -6.83
C GLN A 415 -7.19 -12.49 -7.88
N TYR A 416 -6.22 -13.38 -8.12
CA TYR A 416 -6.40 -14.62 -8.84
C TYR A 416 -5.92 -15.81 -7.99
N ARG A 417 -6.82 -16.76 -7.75
CA ARG A 417 -6.54 -18.00 -7.01
C ARG A 417 -6.73 -19.18 -7.95
N PRO A 418 -5.67 -19.76 -8.55
CA PRO A 418 -5.80 -20.85 -9.51
C PRO A 418 -6.57 -22.02 -8.90
N SER A 419 -7.69 -22.38 -9.51
CA SER A 419 -8.63 -23.40 -9.02
C SER A 419 -9.10 -23.17 -7.57
N GLY A 420 -9.18 -21.91 -7.15
CA GLY A 420 -9.56 -21.48 -5.80
C GLY A 420 -8.50 -21.75 -4.74
N ARG A 421 -7.24 -21.97 -5.12
CA ARG A 421 -6.11 -22.26 -4.21
C ARG A 421 -5.09 -21.14 -4.19
N ASP A 422 -4.26 -21.16 -3.16
CA ASP A 422 -3.16 -20.23 -3.01
C ASP A 422 -2.01 -20.57 -3.96
N VAL A 423 -1.22 -19.55 -4.32
CA VAL A 423 -0.03 -19.71 -5.16
C VAL A 423 1.15 -20.08 -4.27
N GLU A 424 1.40 -21.38 -4.14
CA GLU A 424 2.54 -21.94 -3.40
C GLU A 424 3.75 -22.17 -4.33
N LEU A 425 4.92 -21.68 -3.93
CA LEU A 425 6.17 -21.84 -4.68
C LEU A 425 7.24 -22.52 -3.81
N LYS A 426 8.18 -23.20 -4.46
CA LYS A 426 9.26 -23.95 -3.79
C LYS A 426 10.61 -23.57 -4.34
N ASP A 427 11.59 -23.42 -3.45
CA ASP A 427 13.01 -23.22 -3.80
C ASP A 427 13.26 -22.06 -4.78
N ILE A 428 12.63 -20.92 -4.53
CA ILE A 428 12.78 -19.69 -5.32
C ILE A 428 13.15 -18.52 -4.40
N ASN A 429 14.09 -17.66 -4.83
CA ASN A 429 14.40 -16.46 -4.06
C ASN A 429 13.28 -15.43 -4.18
N TYR A 430 12.99 -14.70 -3.11
CA TYR A 430 11.89 -13.72 -3.14
C TYR A 430 12.22 -12.44 -2.37
N LEU A 431 12.02 -11.29 -3.01
CA LEU A 431 12.13 -9.99 -2.38
C LEU A 431 10.77 -9.28 -2.40
N LEU A 432 10.29 -8.87 -1.23
CA LEU A 432 9.12 -8.02 -1.08
C LEU A 432 9.52 -6.60 -0.68
N VAL A 433 9.03 -5.58 -1.38
CA VAL A 433 9.26 -4.18 -1.04
C VAL A 433 7.92 -3.46 -0.97
N HIS A 434 7.56 -2.86 0.17
CA HIS A 434 6.26 -2.21 0.35
C HIS A 434 6.39 -0.88 1.12
N GLY A 435 5.53 0.09 0.83
CA GLY A 435 5.55 1.41 1.46
C GLY A 435 4.45 1.60 2.50
N SER A 436 4.74 2.26 3.62
CA SER A 436 3.75 2.42 4.69
C SER A 436 2.56 3.32 4.34
N ASN A 437 2.75 4.23 3.37
CA ASN A 437 1.77 5.21 2.93
C ASN A 437 1.19 4.85 1.57
N ASP A 438 1.30 3.57 1.18
CA ASP A 438 0.59 3.00 0.05
C ASP A 438 -0.92 3.16 0.23
N GLN A 439 -1.60 3.70 -0.77
CA GLN A 439 -3.05 3.90 -0.77
C GLN A 439 -3.78 3.13 -1.87
N ASP A 440 -3.07 2.38 -2.69
CA ASP A 440 -3.66 1.45 -3.65
C ASP A 440 -3.74 0.05 -3.01
N VAL A 441 -2.65 -0.38 -2.37
CA VAL A 441 -2.52 -1.59 -1.58
C VAL A 441 -2.14 -1.21 -0.15
N SER A 442 -3.13 -0.87 0.67
CA SER A 442 -2.93 -0.15 1.93
C SER A 442 -2.22 -0.94 3.04
N TYR A 443 -2.07 -2.25 2.90
CA TYR A 443 -1.30 -3.12 3.79
C TYR A 443 -0.43 -4.05 2.94
N MET A 444 0.58 -4.68 3.55
CA MET A 444 1.57 -5.50 2.85
C MET A 444 1.00 -6.87 2.43
N MET A 445 0.03 -6.87 1.53
CA MET A 445 -0.62 -8.09 0.99
C MET A 445 0.39 -9.16 0.52
N GLY A 446 1.55 -8.73 0.02
CA GLY A 446 2.62 -9.62 -0.42
C GLY A 446 3.25 -10.49 0.67
N GLU A 447 2.99 -10.21 1.95
CA GLU A 447 3.42 -11.05 3.09
C GLU A 447 2.83 -12.47 2.96
N LYS A 448 1.58 -12.60 2.51
CA LYS A 448 0.98 -13.92 2.23
C LYS A 448 1.79 -14.73 1.21
N GLN A 449 2.20 -14.11 0.11
CA GLN A 449 3.02 -14.80 -0.88
C GLN A 449 4.44 -15.10 -0.35
N TYR A 450 4.98 -14.24 0.52
CA TYR A 450 6.25 -14.47 1.21
C TYR A 450 6.18 -15.74 2.10
N HIS A 451 5.09 -15.96 2.83
CA HIS A 451 4.87 -17.19 3.61
C HIS A 451 4.63 -18.41 2.73
N ASN A 452 3.91 -18.26 1.61
CA ASN A 452 3.64 -19.34 0.65
C ASN A 452 4.85 -19.77 -0.20
N ILE A 453 6.06 -19.36 0.17
CA ILE A 453 7.32 -19.83 -0.39
C ILE A 453 8.02 -20.72 0.62
N THR A 454 8.22 -21.97 0.24
CA THR A 454 8.87 -22.98 1.08
C THR A 454 10.24 -23.37 0.53
N PHE A 455 11.18 -23.64 1.43
CA PHE A 455 12.51 -24.12 1.08
C PHE A 455 12.67 -25.60 1.45
N THR A 456 13.20 -26.38 0.52
CA THR A 456 13.51 -27.80 0.75
C THR A 456 14.89 -28.00 1.40
N GLY A 457 15.70 -26.94 1.47
CA GLY A 457 17.11 -26.99 1.88
C GLY A 457 18.07 -27.49 0.78
N ALA A 458 17.58 -27.85 -0.41
CA ALA A 458 18.42 -28.39 -1.48
C ALA A 458 19.23 -27.32 -2.24
N LYS A 459 18.83 -26.06 -2.15
CA LYS A 459 19.47 -24.91 -2.83
C LYS A 459 19.62 -23.76 -1.84
N ASP A 460 20.72 -23.02 -1.95
CA ASP A 460 20.91 -21.75 -1.23
C ASP A 460 19.98 -20.69 -1.83
N ASN A 461 18.80 -20.59 -1.23
CA ASN A 461 17.78 -19.60 -1.55
C ASN A 461 17.39 -18.84 -0.29
N PHE A 462 16.93 -17.62 -0.46
CA PHE A 462 16.37 -16.83 0.64
C PHE A 462 15.20 -15.98 0.18
N LYS A 463 14.34 -15.64 1.13
CA LYS A 463 13.32 -14.62 0.99
C LYS A 463 13.61 -13.48 1.97
N ALA A 464 13.31 -12.26 1.56
CA ALA A 464 13.43 -11.08 2.41
C ALA A 464 12.32 -10.07 2.10
N PHE A 465 12.00 -9.22 3.06
CA PHE A 465 11.16 -8.05 2.81
C PHE A 465 11.78 -6.75 3.34
N LEU A 466 11.41 -5.64 2.71
CA LEU A 466 11.74 -4.29 3.14
C LEU A 466 10.48 -3.42 3.15
N TYR A 467 10.05 -3.04 4.35
CA TYR A 467 8.93 -2.14 4.56
C TYR A 467 9.44 -0.72 4.82
N ILE A 468 9.02 0.23 3.99
CA ILE A 468 9.59 1.58 3.91
C ILE A 468 8.59 2.61 4.47
N ALA A 469 8.95 3.26 5.58
CA ALA A 469 8.11 4.31 6.14
C ALA A 469 7.98 5.51 5.19
N ASP A 470 6.81 6.15 5.17
CA ASP A 470 6.45 7.31 4.34
C ASP A 470 6.54 7.09 2.80
N ALA A 471 6.83 5.88 2.33
CA ALA A 471 6.76 5.55 0.90
C ALA A 471 5.31 5.25 0.48
N ASN A 472 4.91 5.75 -0.69
CA ASN A 472 3.59 5.48 -1.28
C ASN A 472 3.69 4.43 -2.42
N HIS A 473 2.56 4.06 -3.01
CA HIS A 473 2.48 3.11 -4.13
C HIS A 473 3.15 3.68 -5.40
N GLY A 474 2.74 4.88 -5.80
CA GLY A 474 2.99 5.41 -7.14
C GLY A 474 4.44 5.77 -7.42
N GLN A 475 5.24 6.21 -6.43
CA GLN A 475 6.57 6.79 -6.69
C GLN A 475 7.61 5.75 -7.13
N PHE A 476 7.35 4.45 -6.98
CA PHE A 476 8.17 3.39 -7.58
C PHE A 476 8.10 3.39 -9.12
N ASN A 477 7.05 3.97 -9.71
CA ASN A 477 6.87 4.12 -11.15
C ASN A 477 6.81 5.60 -11.53
N THR A 478 7.76 6.06 -12.35
CA THR A 478 7.86 7.50 -12.71
C THR A 478 6.66 8.04 -13.49
N LYS A 479 5.78 7.18 -14.03
CA LYS A 479 4.55 7.59 -14.73
C LYS A 479 3.33 7.72 -13.82
N TRP A 480 3.34 7.12 -12.63
CA TRP A 480 2.20 7.14 -11.70
C TRP A 480 2.29 8.33 -10.74
N GLY A 481 3.49 8.58 -10.21
CA GLY A 481 3.79 9.81 -9.48
C GLY A 481 3.38 9.80 -8.00
N ARG A 482 3.03 10.97 -7.47
CA ARG A 482 2.85 11.21 -6.03
C ARG A 482 1.48 10.80 -5.48
N PHE A 483 0.49 10.64 -6.34
CA PHE A 483 -0.89 10.41 -5.94
C PHE A 483 -1.29 9.00 -6.36
N ASP A 484 -1.54 8.15 -5.37
CA ASP A 484 -1.94 6.76 -5.59
C ASP A 484 -3.39 6.63 -6.03
N LEU A 485 -4.21 7.66 -5.77
CA LEU A 485 -5.60 7.73 -6.20
C LEU A 485 -5.77 8.63 -7.43
N MET A 486 -6.77 8.33 -8.26
CA MET A 486 -7.12 9.19 -9.39
C MET A 486 -7.72 10.52 -8.94
N THR A 487 -7.75 11.51 -9.83
CA THR A 487 -8.48 12.75 -9.59
C THR A 487 -9.98 12.45 -9.66
N PRO A 488 -10.80 12.91 -8.71
CA PRO A 488 -10.52 13.89 -7.65
C PRO A 488 -10.17 13.30 -6.28
N PHE A 489 -10.21 11.98 -6.11
CA PHE A 489 -9.98 11.30 -4.82
C PHE A 489 -8.61 11.64 -4.21
N ASN A 490 -7.58 11.84 -5.06
CA ASN A 490 -6.27 12.29 -4.61
C ASN A 490 -6.27 13.59 -3.80
N MET A 491 -7.27 14.46 -3.98
CA MET A 491 -7.36 15.73 -3.28
C MET A 491 -7.60 15.54 -1.78
N MET A 492 -7.97 14.35 -1.33
CA MET A 492 -8.17 14.05 0.10
C MET A 492 -6.93 13.41 0.76
N LEU A 493 -5.94 13.01 -0.05
CA LEU A 493 -4.70 12.42 0.43
C LEU A 493 -3.83 13.44 1.17
N ASN A 494 -3.25 13.02 2.29
CA ASN A 494 -2.21 13.75 2.99
C ASN A 494 -0.84 13.32 2.45
N THR A 495 -0.38 14.00 1.41
CA THR A 495 0.91 13.70 0.80
C THR A 495 2.06 14.47 1.43
N LYS A 496 1.84 15.27 2.48
CA LYS A 496 2.87 16.20 3.00
C LYS A 496 4.12 15.50 3.53
N ASN A 497 3.98 14.30 4.11
CA ASN A 497 5.09 13.55 4.70
C ASN A 497 5.71 12.52 3.76
N LEU A 498 5.14 12.29 2.56
CA LEU A 498 5.66 11.26 1.67
C LEU A 498 7.14 11.47 1.40
N LEU A 499 7.87 10.36 1.45
CA LEU A 499 9.29 10.28 1.14
C LEU A 499 9.54 10.98 -0.20
N PRO A 500 10.63 11.75 -0.35
CA PRO A 500 10.96 12.33 -1.65
C PRO A 500 11.08 11.25 -2.71
N VAL A 501 10.51 11.50 -3.91
CA VAL A 501 10.47 10.55 -5.03
C VAL A 501 11.84 9.90 -5.26
N LYS A 502 12.89 10.72 -5.31
CA LYS A 502 14.26 10.29 -5.55
C LYS A 502 14.80 9.38 -4.44
N THR A 503 14.46 9.67 -3.18
CA THR A 503 14.86 8.85 -2.04
C THR A 503 14.18 7.47 -2.12
N GLN A 504 12.86 7.43 -2.38
CA GLN A 504 12.12 6.15 -2.56
C GLN A 504 12.68 5.32 -3.72
N GLN A 505 12.98 5.97 -4.84
CA GLN A 505 13.56 5.30 -6.02
C GLN A 505 14.99 4.84 -5.78
N ASN A 506 15.81 5.59 -5.05
CA ASN A 506 17.15 5.18 -4.68
C ASN A 506 17.14 4.02 -3.68
N THR A 507 16.21 4.00 -2.72
CA THR A 507 15.98 2.84 -1.85
C THR A 507 15.68 1.60 -2.71
N LEU A 508 14.74 1.69 -3.66
CA LEU A 508 14.41 0.57 -4.53
C LEU A 508 15.62 0.10 -5.38
N LYS A 509 16.36 1.03 -5.99
CA LYS A 509 17.59 0.73 -6.76
C LYS A 509 18.60 -0.06 -5.92
N THR A 510 18.92 0.42 -4.73
CA THR A 510 19.89 -0.22 -3.84
C THR A 510 19.42 -1.61 -3.44
N THR A 511 18.18 -1.73 -2.95
CA THR A 511 17.61 -3.00 -2.49
C THR A 511 17.55 -4.04 -3.61
N ILE A 512 17.04 -3.69 -4.80
CA ILE A 512 16.97 -4.62 -5.94
C ILE A 512 18.37 -5.02 -6.40
N LYS A 513 19.30 -4.06 -6.52
CA LYS A 513 20.66 -4.38 -6.93
C LYS A 513 21.34 -5.34 -5.95
N LYS A 514 21.17 -5.11 -4.64
CA LYS A 514 21.72 -6.00 -3.60
C LYS A 514 21.12 -7.40 -3.68
N PHE A 515 19.81 -7.49 -3.91
CA PHE A 515 19.14 -8.78 -4.10
C PHE A 515 19.63 -9.53 -5.35
N LEU A 516 19.79 -8.83 -6.47
CA LEU A 516 20.33 -9.42 -7.70
C LEU A 516 21.80 -9.83 -7.55
N ASP A 517 22.64 -9.00 -6.91
CA ASP A 517 24.03 -9.36 -6.63
C ASP A 517 24.11 -10.58 -5.68
N ALA A 518 23.22 -10.67 -4.69
CA ALA A 518 23.15 -11.82 -3.78
C ALA A 518 22.67 -13.10 -4.48
N THR A 519 21.65 -13.04 -5.34
CA THR A 519 21.00 -14.23 -5.91
C THR A 519 21.59 -14.66 -7.26
N ALA A 520 21.81 -13.72 -8.17
CA ALA A 520 22.33 -14.01 -9.51
C ALA A 520 23.87 -14.11 -9.52
N ARG A 521 24.57 -13.33 -8.69
CA ARG A 521 26.04 -13.32 -8.63
C ARG A 521 26.62 -14.03 -7.41
N LYS A 522 25.77 -14.44 -6.45
CA LYS A 522 26.19 -15.11 -5.21
C LYS A 522 27.16 -14.28 -4.37
N ASP A 523 26.98 -12.96 -4.36
CA ASP A 523 27.78 -12.05 -3.55
C ASP A 523 27.30 -12.07 -2.08
N SER A 524 28.11 -12.67 -1.20
CA SER A 524 27.80 -12.75 0.23
C SER A 524 27.75 -11.40 0.93
N LYS A 525 28.50 -10.39 0.46
CA LYS A 525 28.41 -9.02 1.00
C LYS A 525 27.09 -8.37 0.62
N ALA A 526 26.54 -8.72 -0.55
CA ALA A 526 25.21 -8.27 -0.93
C ALA A 526 24.13 -9.01 -0.14
N LYS A 527 24.29 -10.31 0.16
CA LYS A 527 23.39 -11.06 1.06
C LYS A 527 23.35 -10.44 2.47
N ALA A 528 24.49 -9.96 2.97
CA ALA A 528 24.59 -9.27 4.27
C ALA A 528 23.67 -8.05 4.41
N PHE A 529 23.28 -7.40 3.31
CA PHE A 529 22.29 -6.31 3.31
C PHE A 529 20.93 -6.76 3.86
N PHE A 530 20.54 -8.02 3.69
CA PHE A 530 19.25 -8.54 4.15
C PHE A 530 19.32 -9.19 5.53
N THR A 531 20.50 -9.64 5.95
CA THR A 531 20.69 -10.40 7.19
C THR A 531 21.21 -9.56 8.36
N ASP A 532 21.88 -8.44 8.08
CA ASP A 532 22.40 -7.53 9.10
C ASP A 532 21.76 -6.15 8.97
N TYR A 533 20.95 -5.82 9.98
CA TYR A 533 20.25 -4.54 10.09
C TYR A 533 21.21 -3.35 10.00
N ASN A 534 22.40 -3.42 10.59
CA ASN A 534 23.36 -2.31 10.57
C ASN A 534 23.95 -2.10 9.18
N THR A 535 24.31 -3.18 8.48
CA THR A 535 24.75 -3.14 7.08
C THR A 535 23.67 -2.53 6.18
N MET A 536 22.42 -3.01 6.28
CA MET A 536 21.28 -2.45 5.55
C MET A 536 21.18 -0.93 5.74
N ARG A 537 21.21 -0.48 6.99
CA ARG A 537 21.07 0.92 7.37
C ARG A 537 22.21 1.81 6.89
N GLN A 538 23.42 1.30 6.77
CA GLN A 538 24.55 2.07 6.25
C GLN A 538 24.46 2.31 4.73
N GLU A 539 23.78 1.42 4.02
CA GLU A 539 23.67 1.47 2.56
C GLU A 539 22.38 2.13 2.04
N LEU A 540 21.37 2.29 2.90
CA LEU A 540 20.11 2.96 2.56
C LEU A 540 20.12 4.45 2.92
N PRO A 541 19.35 5.29 2.20
CA PRO A 541 19.07 6.67 2.60
C PRO A 541 18.47 6.77 4.00
N GLU A 542 18.72 7.88 4.71
CA GLU A 542 18.13 8.08 6.04
C GLU A 542 16.60 8.05 6.00
N ASN A 543 16.04 7.01 6.61
CA ASN A 543 14.62 6.76 6.78
C ASN A 543 14.41 5.62 7.79
N LEU A 544 13.14 5.36 8.11
CA LEU A 544 12.72 4.21 8.91
C LEU A 544 12.40 3.01 8.00
N TYR A 545 13.06 1.89 8.28
CA TYR A 545 12.93 0.63 7.53
C TYR A 545 12.69 -0.52 8.51
N LEU A 546 11.73 -1.38 8.18
CA LEU A 546 11.52 -2.67 8.83
C LEU A 546 11.89 -3.74 7.81
N ASN A 547 12.54 -4.81 8.24
CA ASN A 547 12.99 -5.88 7.37
C ASN A 547 12.74 -7.25 7.98
N GLY A 548 12.44 -8.23 7.13
CA GLY A 548 12.42 -9.64 7.49
C GLY A 548 13.27 -10.45 6.52
N TYR A 549 13.64 -11.65 6.97
CA TYR A 549 14.55 -12.53 6.28
C TYR A 549 14.30 -13.99 6.69
N GLU A 550 14.32 -14.90 5.73
CA GLU A 550 14.35 -16.33 5.96
C GLU A 550 15.16 -16.97 4.83
N ASP A 551 15.97 -17.99 5.14
CA ASP A 551 16.68 -18.74 4.11
C ASP A 551 16.53 -20.25 4.24
N SER A 552 16.96 -20.94 3.19
CA SER A 552 16.87 -22.39 3.05
C SER A 552 17.56 -23.21 4.15
N THR A 553 18.33 -22.58 5.03
CA THR A 553 19.04 -23.26 6.12
C THR A 553 18.29 -23.23 7.45
N VAL A 554 17.19 -22.47 7.53
CA VAL A 554 16.40 -22.31 8.75
C VAL A 554 15.90 -23.64 9.30
N GLN A 555 16.01 -23.78 10.61
CA GLN A 555 15.44 -24.87 11.40
C GLN A 555 14.52 -24.26 12.45
N THR A 556 13.23 -24.19 12.13
CA THR A 556 12.19 -23.67 13.01
C THR A 556 11.98 -24.60 14.21
N ILE A 557 11.91 -24.01 15.40
CA ILE A 557 11.59 -24.64 16.68
C ILE A 557 10.15 -24.35 17.06
N CYS A 558 9.70 -23.11 16.84
CA CYS A 558 8.37 -22.64 17.20
C CYS A 558 7.90 -21.55 16.23
N ASP A 559 6.87 -21.84 15.43
CA ASP A 559 6.12 -20.93 14.56
C ASP A 559 4.64 -20.77 15.00
N PHE A 560 4.19 -21.53 15.99
CA PHE A 560 2.83 -21.41 16.57
C PHE A 560 1.68 -21.77 15.61
N GLU A 561 1.97 -22.46 14.51
CA GLU A 561 0.97 -22.88 13.52
C GLU A 561 0.37 -24.25 13.81
N GLU A 562 1.00 -25.05 14.67
CA GLU A 562 0.77 -26.48 14.79
C GLU A 562 -0.50 -26.86 15.57
N ASP A 563 -0.84 -26.12 16.63
CA ASP A 563 -1.92 -26.47 17.54
C ASP A 563 -2.50 -25.26 18.34
N THR A 564 -3.00 -25.51 19.55
CA THR A 564 -3.59 -24.49 20.45
C THR A 564 -3.14 -24.67 21.90
N ASP A 565 -2.27 -25.65 22.16
CA ASP A 565 -1.71 -25.93 23.47
C ASP A 565 -0.48 -25.04 23.67
N LEU A 566 -0.66 -23.95 24.41
CA LEU A 566 0.38 -22.96 24.69
C LEU A 566 1.65 -23.55 25.37
N THR A 567 1.64 -24.81 25.78
CA THR A 567 2.77 -25.48 26.44
C THR A 567 3.62 -26.33 25.50
N THR A 568 3.23 -26.49 24.24
CA THR A 568 3.95 -27.21 23.18
C THR A 568 4.51 -26.24 22.14
N ALA A 569 5.51 -26.68 21.38
CA ALA A 569 6.09 -25.95 20.26
C ALA A 569 5.99 -26.79 18.98
N SER A 570 6.31 -26.19 17.84
CA SER A 570 6.19 -26.80 16.52
C SER A 570 7.05 -28.05 16.34
N ILE A 571 8.16 -28.16 17.09
CA ILE A 571 8.92 -29.39 17.20
C ILE A 571 8.63 -30.15 18.50
N ASP A 572 8.66 -31.47 18.42
CA ASP A 572 8.50 -32.36 19.57
C ASP A 572 9.55 -32.10 20.66
N ASN A 573 9.21 -32.51 21.88
CA ASN A 573 10.09 -32.50 23.06
C ASN A 573 10.46 -31.10 23.59
N VAL A 574 9.77 -30.05 23.18
CA VAL A 574 9.89 -28.71 23.75
C VAL A 574 8.71 -28.43 24.66
N LYS A 575 8.97 -27.79 25.80
CA LYS A 575 7.93 -27.29 26.72
C LYS A 575 8.04 -25.79 26.84
N LEU A 576 6.93 -25.11 26.61
CA LEU A 576 6.83 -23.66 26.67
C LEU A 576 6.22 -23.22 27.99
N SER A 577 6.79 -22.16 28.59
CA SER A 577 6.26 -21.59 29.82
C SER A 577 6.59 -20.10 29.94
N SER A 578 5.88 -19.41 30.84
CA SER A 578 6.03 -17.98 31.08
C SER A 578 5.88 -17.66 32.56
N MET A 579 6.61 -16.63 33.02
CA MET A 579 6.43 -16.05 34.35
C MET A 579 6.45 -14.52 34.27
N GLY A 580 5.60 -13.86 35.06
CA GLY A 580 5.56 -12.40 35.16
C GLY A 580 4.82 -11.68 34.01
N SER A 581 4.34 -12.41 33.00
CA SER A 581 3.48 -11.85 31.95
C SER A 581 2.15 -11.33 32.52
N SER A 582 1.67 -10.21 31.99
CA SER A 582 0.27 -9.81 32.15
C SER A 582 -0.67 -10.73 31.36
N TYR A 583 -0.25 -11.13 30.16
CA TYR A 583 -0.86 -12.20 29.38
C TYR A 583 0.16 -12.78 28.40
N TRP A 584 -0.09 -14.02 28.00
CA TRP A 584 0.58 -14.67 26.88
C TRP A 584 -0.39 -15.68 26.26
N TYR A 585 -0.53 -15.67 24.94
CA TYR A 585 -1.40 -16.60 24.18
C TYR A 585 -1.05 -16.55 22.70
N GLU A 586 -1.32 -17.62 21.97
CA GLU A 586 -1.23 -17.69 20.51
C GLU A 586 -2.44 -17.03 19.86
N THR A 587 -2.21 -16.23 18.82
CA THR A 587 -3.28 -15.48 18.16
C THR A 587 -3.05 -15.36 16.66
N LYS A 588 -4.15 -15.44 15.90
CA LYS A 588 -4.13 -15.11 14.47
C LYS A 588 -3.73 -13.66 14.28
N LEU A 589 -2.93 -13.39 13.26
CA LEU A 589 -2.48 -12.07 12.87
C LEU A 589 -3.44 -11.42 11.88
N TYR A 590 -3.52 -10.09 11.95
CA TYR A 590 -4.34 -9.26 11.08
C TYR A 590 -3.50 -8.09 10.59
N TYR A 591 -3.73 -7.65 9.35
CA TYR A 591 -3.01 -6.50 8.79
C TYR A 591 -3.34 -5.19 9.54
N GLU A 592 -4.61 -5.04 9.94
CA GLU A 592 -5.16 -3.89 10.65
C GLU A 592 -6.26 -4.35 11.61
N LEU A 593 -6.68 -3.50 12.55
CA LEU A 593 -7.79 -3.81 13.46
C LEU A 593 -9.09 -4.02 12.65
N ASN A 594 -9.62 -5.25 12.66
CA ASN A 594 -10.75 -5.73 11.81
C ASN A 594 -10.43 -5.82 10.30
N GLY A 595 -9.15 -5.83 9.92
CA GLY A 595 -8.71 -6.11 8.55
C GLY A 595 -8.76 -7.61 8.21
N PRO A 596 -8.36 -7.99 6.99
CA PRO A 596 -8.16 -9.39 6.67
C PRO A 596 -7.06 -9.98 7.56
N ASP A 597 -7.22 -11.26 7.85
CA ASP A 597 -6.19 -12.01 8.54
C ASP A 597 -5.00 -12.28 7.60
N ARG A 598 -3.85 -12.66 8.20
CA ARG A 598 -2.60 -12.91 7.47
C ARG A 598 -2.36 -14.39 7.16
N ASP A 599 -3.33 -15.26 7.45
CA ASP A 599 -3.16 -16.71 7.43
C ASP A 599 -1.91 -17.17 8.22
N ASP A 600 -1.70 -16.54 9.39
CA ASP A 600 -0.49 -16.64 10.20
C ASP A 600 -0.85 -16.45 11.68
N PHE A 601 -0.16 -17.14 12.58
CA PHE A 601 -0.28 -17.13 14.03
C PHE A 601 1.03 -16.66 14.66
N ALA A 602 0.94 -16.21 15.91
CA ALA A 602 2.12 -15.82 16.68
C ALA A 602 1.81 -15.81 18.17
N LEU A 603 2.85 -15.90 18.98
CA LEU A 603 2.75 -15.62 20.40
C LEU A 603 2.50 -14.12 20.63
N SER A 604 1.38 -13.78 21.26
CA SER A 604 1.10 -12.45 21.80
C SER A 604 1.52 -12.40 23.26
N TYR A 605 2.49 -11.56 23.61
CA TYR A 605 3.06 -11.48 24.96
C TYR A 605 3.08 -10.05 25.48
N ALA A 606 2.61 -9.83 26.71
CA ALA A 606 2.70 -8.53 27.36
C ALA A 606 3.11 -8.62 28.83
N TRP A 607 3.78 -7.56 29.29
CA TRP A 607 4.15 -7.37 30.68
C TRP A 607 3.96 -5.92 31.09
N LYS A 608 3.80 -5.70 32.38
CA LYS A 608 3.56 -4.39 32.96
C LYS A 608 4.25 -4.28 34.31
N ASP A 609 4.88 -3.13 34.57
CA ASP A 609 5.56 -2.80 35.82
C ASP A 609 6.54 -3.92 36.27
N SER A 610 7.21 -4.57 35.31
CA SER A 610 8.02 -5.77 35.57
C SER A 610 9.28 -5.80 34.70
N LEU A 611 10.42 -6.13 35.34
CA LEU A 611 11.70 -6.42 34.67
C LEU A 611 12.15 -7.86 34.89
N SER A 612 11.29 -8.69 35.47
CA SER A 612 11.56 -10.11 35.75
C SER A 612 10.70 -11.06 34.92
N SER A 613 9.96 -10.52 33.95
CA SER A 613 9.09 -11.31 33.07
C SER A 613 9.93 -12.09 32.07
N TYR A 614 9.58 -13.35 31.81
CA TYR A 614 10.25 -14.14 30.78
C TYR A 614 9.30 -15.13 30.11
N TYR A 615 9.66 -15.49 28.89
CA TYR A 615 9.10 -16.61 28.12
C TYR A 615 10.22 -17.62 27.85
N GLU A 616 9.98 -18.88 28.15
CA GLU A 616 11.01 -19.93 28.20
C GLU A 616 10.61 -21.16 27.37
N MET A 617 11.59 -21.70 26.66
CA MET A 617 11.54 -22.96 25.95
C MET A 617 12.49 -23.95 26.61
N GLN A 618 11.94 -25.01 27.19
CA GLN A 618 12.72 -26.10 27.80
C GLN A 618 12.73 -27.31 26.89
N PHE A 619 13.93 -27.76 26.51
CA PHE A 619 14.09 -28.98 25.73
C PHE A 619 14.15 -30.20 26.65
N THR A 620 13.21 -31.14 26.50
CA THR A 620 13.19 -32.38 27.29
C THR A 620 14.44 -33.22 27.02
N SER A 621 14.87 -33.27 25.76
CA SER A 621 16.17 -33.79 25.31
C SER A 621 16.98 -32.64 24.67
N PRO A 622 18.29 -32.49 24.92
CA PRO A 622 19.05 -31.35 24.42
C PRO A 622 18.97 -31.19 22.89
N TYR A 623 18.64 -29.99 22.43
CA TYR A 623 18.58 -29.64 21.02
C TYR A 623 19.99 -29.60 20.42
N GLN A 624 20.15 -30.30 19.30
CA GLN A 624 21.43 -30.45 18.62
C GLN A 624 21.60 -29.34 17.58
N ASN A 625 22.07 -28.16 18.00
CA ASN A 625 22.32 -27.07 17.06
C ASN A 625 23.65 -27.27 16.32
N SER A 626 23.63 -27.01 15.02
CA SER A 626 24.82 -26.99 14.15
C SER A 626 24.93 -25.70 13.31
N LYS A 627 24.03 -24.76 13.55
CA LYS A 627 23.86 -23.52 12.79
C LYS A 627 24.57 -22.35 13.45
N ASN A 628 24.87 -21.32 12.66
CA ASN A 628 25.71 -20.18 13.10
C ASN A 628 24.90 -19.02 13.69
N TYR A 629 23.59 -18.98 13.51
CA TYR A 629 22.72 -17.91 13.98
C TYR A 629 21.53 -18.49 14.73
N PHE A 630 21.18 -17.85 15.85
CA PHE A 630 19.85 -17.96 16.45
C PHE A 630 18.98 -16.85 15.87
N GLU A 631 17.80 -17.18 15.36
CA GLU A 631 16.91 -16.21 14.74
C GLU A 631 15.46 -16.33 15.21
N PHE A 632 14.74 -15.22 15.14
CA PHE A 632 13.32 -15.12 15.45
C PHE A 632 12.75 -13.84 14.86
N ASP A 633 11.45 -13.86 14.61
CA ASP A 633 10.67 -12.70 14.23
C ASP A 633 10.05 -12.04 15.45
N VAL A 634 10.14 -10.71 15.52
CA VAL A 634 9.58 -9.93 16.62
C VAL A 634 8.91 -8.66 16.13
N MET A 635 7.76 -8.37 16.72
CA MET A 635 6.99 -7.15 16.46
C MET A 635 6.75 -6.43 17.78
N ASP A 636 7.04 -5.13 17.84
CA ASP A 636 6.62 -4.27 18.95
C ASP A 636 5.18 -3.78 18.72
N ASP A 637 4.24 -4.44 19.39
CA ASP A 637 2.79 -4.27 19.25
C ASP A 637 2.27 -3.11 20.12
N ARG A 638 3.16 -2.23 20.61
CA ARG A 638 2.78 -0.98 21.29
C ARG A 638 2.38 0.10 20.28
N GLU A 639 1.31 0.82 20.62
CA GLU A 639 0.79 1.94 19.83
C GLU A 639 1.01 3.26 20.57
N PHE A 640 1.87 4.12 20.02
CA PHE A 640 2.16 5.44 20.59
C PHE A 640 1.33 6.52 19.93
N LYS A 641 0.62 7.32 20.73
CA LYS A 641 -0.29 8.35 20.19
C LYS A 641 0.51 9.55 19.67
N LYS A 642 -0.08 10.27 18.72
CA LYS A 642 0.46 11.54 18.22
C LYS A 642 0.79 12.50 19.38
N GLY A 643 2.06 12.92 19.45
CA GLY A 643 2.56 13.88 20.44
C GLY A 643 3.06 13.26 21.75
N GLU A 644 3.04 11.93 21.87
CA GLU A 644 3.67 11.21 22.96
C GLU A 644 5.20 11.37 22.90
N LYS A 645 5.81 11.70 24.05
CA LYS A 645 7.25 12.06 24.12
C LYS A 645 8.13 10.94 24.65
N ASP A 646 7.56 10.01 25.40
CA ASP A 646 8.29 8.95 26.10
C ASP A 646 8.23 7.65 25.30
N ILE A 647 8.67 7.71 24.04
CA ILE A 647 8.75 6.53 23.18
C ILE A 647 10.08 5.83 23.46
N THR A 648 9.99 4.61 24.00
CA THR A 648 11.15 3.76 24.28
C THR A 648 11.23 2.66 23.23
N PRO A 649 12.39 2.43 22.57
CA PRO A 649 12.55 1.28 21.66
C PRO A 649 12.33 -0.02 22.41
N MET A 650 11.80 -1.03 21.73
CA MET A 650 11.72 -2.36 22.30
C MET A 650 13.12 -2.93 22.48
N ASP A 651 13.39 -3.48 23.66
CA ASP A 651 14.63 -4.18 23.97
C ASP A 651 14.36 -5.26 25.02
N PHE A 652 15.09 -6.36 24.93
CA PHE A 652 15.05 -7.48 25.87
C PHE A 652 16.30 -8.34 25.68
N THR A 653 16.48 -9.33 26.55
CA THR A 653 17.66 -10.20 26.53
C THR A 653 17.25 -11.63 26.16
N VAL A 654 17.94 -12.24 25.20
CA VAL A 654 17.84 -13.67 24.92
C VAL A 654 18.91 -14.41 25.71
N LYS A 655 18.55 -15.52 26.36
CA LYS A 655 19.45 -16.46 27.03
C LYS A 655 19.43 -17.79 26.29
N ILE A 656 20.61 -18.39 26.14
CA ILE A 656 20.77 -19.80 25.76
C ILE A 656 21.51 -20.50 26.89
N ALA A 657 21.06 -21.69 27.28
CA ALA A 657 21.76 -22.57 28.23
C ALA A 657 21.94 -23.99 27.67
N ASP A 658 23.06 -24.60 27.99
CA ASP A 658 23.38 -25.97 27.61
C ASP A 658 22.95 -27.00 28.67
N GLU A 659 23.08 -28.29 28.35
CA GLU A 659 22.77 -29.39 29.28
C GLU A 659 23.65 -29.42 30.54
N LYS A 660 24.81 -28.76 30.52
CA LYS A 660 25.76 -28.67 31.65
C LYS A 660 25.41 -27.52 32.59
N GLY A 661 24.43 -26.69 32.24
CA GLY A 661 23.97 -25.52 32.99
C GLY A 661 24.79 -24.26 32.74
N GLU A 662 25.70 -24.26 31.77
CA GLU A 662 26.39 -23.05 31.33
C GLU A 662 25.41 -22.22 30.50
N SER A 663 25.44 -20.89 30.65
CA SER A 663 24.53 -19.99 29.95
C SER A 663 25.23 -18.73 29.45
N ALA A 664 24.65 -18.11 28.41
CA ALA A 664 25.06 -16.82 27.89
C ALA A 664 23.85 -15.98 27.47
N TYR A 665 24.06 -14.67 27.31
CA TYR A 665 23.01 -13.69 27.09
C TYR A 665 23.37 -12.74 25.95
N ALA A 666 22.38 -12.39 25.13
CA ALA A 666 22.50 -11.41 24.05
C ALA A 666 21.35 -10.40 24.14
N ALA A 667 21.65 -9.11 24.01
CA ALA A 667 20.62 -8.06 23.99
C ALA A 667 20.10 -7.88 22.56
N LEU A 668 18.78 -7.75 22.41
CA LEU A 668 18.13 -7.49 21.12
C LEU A 668 18.75 -6.28 20.42
N SER A 669 18.94 -5.20 21.18
CA SER A 669 19.42 -3.92 20.67
C SER A 669 20.86 -3.92 20.12
N ASP A 670 21.64 -4.97 20.34
CA ASP A 670 22.98 -5.14 19.75
C ASP A 670 22.91 -5.61 18.28
N TYR A 671 21.81 -6.26 17.86
CA TYR A 671 21.69 -6.93 16.55
C TYR A 671 20.59 -6.33 15.66
N ALA A 672 19.51 -5.84 16.26
CA ALA A 672 18.41 -5.24 15.54
C ALA A 672 17.80 -4.07 16.32
N LYS A 673 17.12 -3.17 15.60
CA LYS A 673 16.26 -2.16 16.23
C LYS A 673 14.82 -2.46 15.86
N VAL A 674 14.05 -2.90 16.84
CA VAL A 674 12.62 -3.19 16.67
C VAL A 674 11.83 -1.92 16.98
N TYR A 675 11.11 -1.45 15.97
CA TYR A 675 10.32 -0.23 16.08
C TYR A 675 8.89 -0.55 16.50
N PRO A 676 8.25 0.34 17.28
CA PRO A 676 6.82 0.25 17.53
C PRO A 676 6.02 0.31 16.23
N SER A 677 4.75 -0.05 16.32
CA SER A 677 3.79 0.11 15.23
C SER A 677 3.82 1.51 14.61
N LEU A 678 3.77 1.60 13.27
CA LEU A 678 3.89 2.89 12.57
C LEU A 678 2.52 3.60 12.51
N PRO A 679 2.34 4.78 13.12
CA PRO A 679 1.08 5.51 13.08
C PRO A 679 0.90 6.24 11.75
N VAL A 680 0.36 5.57 10.72
CA VAL A 680 0.25 6.17 9.39
C VAL A 680 -1.04 6.98 9.24
N MET A 681 -0.94 8.18 8.69
CA MET A 681 -2.08 9.05 8.33
C MET A 681 -1.99 9.45 6.87
N THR A 682 -2.65 8.68 6.01
CA THR A 682 -2.62 8.86 4.56
C THR A 682 -3.64 9.86 4.04
N THR A 683 -4.62 10.25 4.86
CA THR A 683 -5.59 11.30 4.50
C THR A 683 -5.51 12.54 5.37
N LYS A 684 -5.98 13.66 4.81
CA LYS A 684 -6.11 14.92 5.54
C LYS A 684 -7.14 14.82 6.66
N LEU A 685 -8.18 13.99 6.50
CA LEU A 685 -9.20 13.78 7.53
C LEU A 685 -8.68 12.97 8.71
N GLN A 686 -7.92 11.89 8.49
CA GLN A 686 -7.28 11.14 9.56
C GLN A 686 -6.40 12.04 10.43
N PHE A 687 -5.70 13.00 9.81
CA PHE A 687 -4.92 13.99 10.54
C PHE A 687 -5.78 14.91 11.42
N ILE A 688 -6.91 15.40 10.92
CA ILE A 688 -7.83 16.28 11.67
C ILE A 688 -8.49 15.52 12.82
N THR A 689 -8.91 14.29 12.58
CA THR A 689 -9.62 13.46 13.57
C THR A 689 -8.68 12.70 14.51
N ASN A 690 -7.36 12.80 14.27
CA ASN A 690 -6.32 12.07 15.00
C ASN A 690 -6.57 10.55 15.03
N SER A 691 -6.84 9.98 13.86
CA SER A 691 -7.10 8.55 13.66
C SER A 691 -6.04 7.91 12.77
N PRO A 692 -4.80 7.70 13.27
CA PRO A 692 -3.80 6.96 12.52
C PRO A 692 -4.22 5.50 12.36
N VAL A 693 -3.78 4.87 11.27
CA VAL A 693 -3.77 3.42 11.12
C VAL A 693 -2.40 2.93 11.57
N TYR A 694 -2.37 2.16 12.66
CA TYR A 694 -1.12 1.58 13.16
C TYR A 694 -0.74 0.37 12.30
N LYS A 695 0.45 0.45 11.71
CA LYS A 695 1.03 -0.61 10.88
C LYS A 695 1.93 -1.47 11.74
N HIS A 696 1.52 -2.71 11.93
CA HIS A 696 2.15 -3.71 12.79
C HIS A 696 2.85 -4.73 11.88
N TYR A 697 4.18 -4.83 11.90
CA TYR A 697 4.92 -5.81 11.09
C TYR A 697 6.10 -6.37 11.86
N PHE A 698 6.43 -7.63 11.60
CA PHE A 698 7.60 -8.29 12.16
C PHE A 698 8.91 -7.69 11.64
N GLN A 699 9.95 -7.91 12.43
CA GLN A 699 11.33 -7.78 12.02
C GLN A 699 12.09 -9.03 12.42
N THR A 700 12.89 -9.57 11.50
CA THR A 700 13.74 -10.72 11.80
C THR A 700 14.98 -10.26 12.53
N VAL A 701 15.29 -10.93 13.64
CA VAL A 701 16.49 -10.72 14.45
C VAL A 701 17.38 -11.93 14.27
N ARG A 702 18.62 -11.71 13.84
CA ARG A 702 19.64 -12.77 13.73
C ARG A 702 20.78 -12.49 14.70
N ILE A 703 20.97 -13.37 15.67
CA ILE A 703 22.03 -13.28 16.68
C ILE A 703 23.10 -14.34 16.36
N PRO A 704 24.34 -13.95 16.03
CA PRO A 704 25.42 -14.91 15.81
C PRO A 704 25.67 -15.75 17.05
N ILE A 705 25.84 -17.05 16.89
CA ILE A 705 26.13 -17.98 17.98
C ILE A 705 27.46 -17.64 18.67
N GLU A 706 28.42 -17.08 17.93
CA GLU A 706 29.68 -16.58 18.47
C GLU A 706 29.46 -15.50 19.54
N ALA A 707 28.38 -14.72 19.44
CA ALA A 707 28.07 -13.70 20.45
C ALA A 707 27.85 -14.32 21.83
N PHE A 708 27.16 -15.46 21.89
CA PHE A 708 26.93 -16.21 23.13
C PHE A 708 28.23 -16.84 23.63
N ILE A 709 28.99 -17.49 22.75
CA ILE A 709 30.27 -18.15 23.08
C ILE A 709 31.30 -17.12 23.59
N HIS A 710 31.34 -15.92 23.01
CA HIS A 710 32.24 -14.85 23.46
C HIS A 710 31.94 -14.41 24.90
N LYS A 711 30.67 -14.44 25.32
CA LYS A 711 30.27 -14.10 26.69
C LYS A 711 30.52 -15.25 27.67
N ASN A 712 30.34 -16.50 27.24
CA ASN A 712 30.69 -17.68 28.03
C ASN A 712 31.33 -18.78 27.15
N LYS A 713 32.65 -18.90 27.23
CA LYS A 713 33.43 -19.89 26.44
C LYS A 713 33.17 -21.35 26.83
N LYS A 714 32.50 -21.60 27.95
CA LYS A 714 32.15 -22.96 28.39
C LYS A 714 30.81 -23.44 27.84
N LEU A 715 29.99 -22.52 27.31
CA LEU A 715 28.70 -22.84 26.74
C LEU A 715 28.87 -23.79 25.54
N ASP A 716 28.20 -24.93 25.62
CA ASP A 716 28.15 -25.93 24.56
C ASP A 716 26.89 -25.77 23.70
N ILE A 717 27.03 -25.02 22.61
CA ILE A 717 25.91 -24.69 21.72
C ILE A 717 25.38 -25.93 20.99
N SER A 718 26.15 -27.03 20.95
CA SER A 718 25.73 -28.27 20.30
C SER A 718 24.71 -29.07 21.11
N SER A 719 24.48 -28.70 22.37
CA SER A 719 23.61 -29.43 23.30
C SER A 719 22.77 -28.47 24.13
N ILE A 720 21.84 -27.76 23.47
CA ILE A 720 21.02 -26.69 24.06
C ILE A 720 19.89 -27.29 24.89
N LYS A 721 19.77 -26.86 26.15
CA LYS A 721 18.73 -27.33 27.07
C LYS A 721 17.61 -26.31 27.29
N GLU A 722 17.90 -25.02 27.12
CA GLU A 722 16.96 -23.94 27.39
C GLU A 722 17.22 -22.74 26.47
N ILE A 723 16.16 -22.13 25.96
CA ILE A 723 16.16 -20.80 25.32
C ILE A 723 15.13 -19.94 26.03
N SER A 724 15.51 -18.74 26.46
CA SER A 724 14.64 -17.85 27.24
C SER A 724 14.70 -16.40 26.76
N PHE A 725 13.54 -15.78 26.58
CA PHE A 725 13.35 -14.36 26.30
C PHE A 725 13.05 -13.63 27.61
N TYR A 726 14.01 -12.84 28.10
CA TYR A 726 13.90 -12.05 29.32
C TYR A 726 13.52 -10.60 29.00
N PHE A 727 12.28 -10.22 29.33
CA PHE A 727 11.74 -8.88 29.16
C PHE A 727 12.18 -7.96 30.29
N ASN A 728 13.47 -7.63 30.30
CA ASN A 728 14.18 -7.00 31.43
C ASN A 728 14.79 -5.63 31.13
N LYS A 729 14.51 -5.04 29.96
CA LYS A 729 15.04 -3.72 29.55
C LYS A 729 14.00 -2.61 29.55
N VAL A 730 12.72 -2.96 29.45
CA VAL A 730 11.59 -2.03 29.44
C VAL A 730 10.57 -2.49 30.48
N ASN A 731 10.03 -1.57 31.30
CA ASN A 731 9.06 -1.92 32.37
C ASN A 731 7.71 -2.41 31.84
N ASP A 732 7.28 -1.84 30.71
CA ASP A 732 5.99 -2.12 30.08
C ASP A 732 6.22 -2.46 28.61
N GLY A 733 5.68 -3.60 28.19
CA GLY A 733 5.87 -4.08 26.83
C GLY A 733 4.71 -4.92 26.34
N LYS A 734 4.54 -4.88 25.02
CA LYS A 734 3.63 -5.74 24.27
C LYS A 734 4.34 -6.10 22.98
N ILE A 735 4.54 -7.39 22.75
CA ILE A 735 5.20 -7.89 21.55
C ILE A 735 4.40 -9.02 20.95
N LYS A 736 4.73 -9.31 19.69
CA LYS A 736 4.52 -10.64 19.13
C LYS A 736 5.84 -11.29 18.78
N LEU A 737 5.92 -12.61 18.96
CA LEU A 737 7.07 -13.44 18.61
C LEU A 737 6.63 -14.55 17.68
N ASP A 738 7.46 -14.86 16.69
CA ASP A 738 7.21 -15.87 15.69
C ASP A 738 8.53 -16.43 15.09
N ASN A 739 8.45 -17.51 14.31
CA ASN A 739 9.53 -18.13 13.54
C ASN A 739 10.85 -18.29 14.33
N ILE A 740 10.76 -18.84 15.54
CA ILE A 740 11.92 -18.99 16.43
C ILE A 740 12.72 -20.21 15.99
N GLY A 741 14.01 -20.04 15.70
CA GLY A 741 14.82 -21.13 15.15
C GLY A 741 16.31 -20.81 15.03
N PHE A 742 17.01 -21.63 14.23
CA PHE A 742 18.42 -21.46 13.93
C PHE A 742 18.71 -21.52 12.43
N SER A 743 19.69 -20.75 11.95
CA SER A 743 20.07 -20.65 10.52
C SER A 743 21.59 -20.40 10.34
N ASP A 744 22.10 -20.52 9.11
CA ASP A 744 23.53 -20.41 8.79
C ASP A 744 24.05 -19.01 8.45
#